data_AF-A0A0Q3JV91-F1
#
_entry.id   AF-A0A0Q3JV91-F1
#
_cell.length_a   1.000
_cell.length_b   1.000
_cell.length_c   1.000
_cell.angle_alpha   90.00
_cell.angle_beta   90.00
_cell.angle_gamma   90.00
#
_symmetry.space_group_name_H-M   'P 1'
#
loop_
_entity.id
_entity.type
_entity.pdbx_description
1 polymer ?
#
loop_
_entity_poly.entity_id
_entity_poly.type
_entity_poly.pdbx_seq_one_letter_code
_entity_poly.pdbx_strand_id
1 'polypeptide(L)'
;MISGEPIEKLFLWGQSACAVNVGGEQRVVTFGGFGGPGRHARRNYSLLLDQKSGLLTEINVKESPSPRMGHTVAVIDNHIYAIGGRAGPSEILEDVWVFQSTENRWSRVECTGNIFRPRHRHAAAAAALKIYVFGGLSNEGMYSCMNILDTENMQWNVIAAASEWPCARHSHSLVSYGSKLYMFGGHDGQRALNDFYSFDITTLRWNKESTSGRTPSPRFSHCMFIYKHYLGILGGCPIRENNQEVALLSLEHRVWFHVSIPSLGQCLCVRSSAVVTDDDLVVVGGGASCYAFGTKFSQPVKIDLHLLDSVFELVYKKNDMVIESFDQISTTNLQEHEQNGTFVSHDVKSLVDTAASDFSDSDPLVLQMEKKYAKLAKDILKKFGWLDLARKVRVSQDNVHVLFPVSRIFHTLIIDHHSKMLDDDSCISEGVSECPEKKVLNASTSLHKALEILSSCHGSLLKDELALGRKAFKSPQTIMRELVSSLLEREGMPSQLLQQLPTRWETLGDITVLPKTCFKDPQWESIKEELWQLVAKLLGAQRLARQGKIMPNGTRDSTLELLVGDNGWVTHFENGISYSLDATKCMFSSGNRSEKLRMGQLDCSDEVVVDLFSGIGYFVLPFLVKANAKLVYACEWNPHALEALHRNVRDNRVADRCVILEGDNRVIAPKGVADRVCLGLIPSSECSWATAVKALRVEGGMLHIHGNVNDSDEASWLDSVVESISNTATTHGLSWKVSLEHVERVKWYGPHIQHVVVDVRCQAN
;
A
#
# COMPACT_ATOMS: atom_id res chain seq x y z
N MET A 1 -21.26 -1.56 -5.25
CA MET A 1 -21.12 -0.88 -3.94
C MET A 1 -21.60 -1.88 -2.90
N ILE A 2 -20.89 -2.11 -1.79
CA ILE A 2 -21.40 -2.98 -0.73
C ILE A 2 -22.45 -2.18 0.00
N SER A 3 -23.64 -2.75 0.11
CA SER A 3 -24.80 -2.16 0.76
C SER A 3 -25.41 -3.17 1.74
N GLY A 4 -26.31 -2.73 2.61
CA GLY A 4 -26.85 -3.58 3.68
C GLY A 4 -26.04 -3.42 4.96
N GLU A 5 -25.36 -4.48 5.39
CA GLU A 5 -24.52 -4.47 6.59
C GLU A 5 -23.24 -3.60 6.42
N PRO A 6 -22.67 -3.08 7.52
CA PRO A 6 -21.41 -2.32 7.48
C PRO A 6 -20.27 -3.17 6.90
N ILE A 7 -19.55 -2.62 5.91
CA ILE A 7 -18.45 -3.31 5.23
C ILE A 7 -17.30 -3.69 6.19
N GLU A 8 -17.17 -2.98 7.31
CA GLU A 8 -16.21 -3.24 8.37
C GLU A 8 -16.39 -4.63 8.99
N LYS A 9 -17.57 -5.25 8.87
CA LYS A 9 -17.77 -6.64 9.29
C LYS A 9 -16.95 -7.64 8.46
N LEU A 10 -16.52 -7.27 7.24
CA LEU A 10 -15.63 -8.07 6.39
C LEU A 10 -14.14 -7.77 6.64
N PHE A 11 -13.81 -6.79 7.48
CA PHE A 11 -12.44 -6.43 7.82
C PHE A 11 -11.91 -7.34 8.93
N LEU A 12 -11.71 -8.63 8.59
CA LEU A 12 -11.20 -9.65 9.49
C LEU A 12 -10.01 -10.41 8.88
N TRP A 13 -9.07 -10.83 9.71
CA TRP A 13 -8.01 -11.75 9.33
C TRP A 13 -8.39 -13.20 9.59
N GLY A 14 -8.12 -14.07 8.62
CA GLY A 14 -8.32 -15.51 8.78
C GLY A 14 -9.79 -15.88 8.96
N GLN A 15 -10.69 -15.07 8.40
CA GLN A 15 -12.06 -15.48 8.10
C GLN A 15 -12.02 -16.47 6.94
N SER A 16 -12.98 -17.38 6.91
CA SER A 16 -13.12 -18.35 5.83
C SER A 16 -14.30 -17.95 4.96
N ALA A 17 -14.21 -18.15 3.65
CA ALA A 17 -15.29 -17.90 2.72
C ALA A 17 -15.46 -19.07 1.75
N CYS A 18 -16.69 -19.25 1.27
CA CYS A 18 -17.03 -20.28 0.28
C CYS A 18 -18.22 -19.85 -0.59
N ALA A 19 -18.35 -20.50 -1.74
CA ALA A 19 -19.51 -20.33 -2.62
C ALA A 19 -20.60 -21.34 -2.22
N VAL A 20 -21.84 -20.86 -2.17
CA VAL A 20 -23.03 -21.70 -1.99
C VAL A 20 -24.10 -21.31 -3.00
N ASN A 21 -24.94 -22.25 -3.39
CA ASN A 21 -26.05 -21.99 -4.29
C ASN A 21 -27.33 -21.70 -3.48
N VAL A 22 -27.85 -20.49 -3.60
CA VAL A 22 -29.08 -20.06 -2.91
C VAL A 22 -30.08 -19.62 -3.97
N GLY A 23 -31.18 -20.36 -4.12
CA GLY A 23 -32.23 -20.03 -5.07
C GLY A 23 -31.81 -20.10 -6.54
N GLY A 24 -30.81 -20.91 -6.88
CA GLY A 24 -30.29 -21.07 -8.25
C GLY A 24 -29.15 -20.12 -8.61
N GLU A 25 -28.76 -19.21 -7.70
CA GLU A 25 -27.62 -18.33 -7.90
C GLU A 25 -26.50 -18.60 -6.89
N GLN A 26 -25.25 -18.48 -7.35
CA GLN A 26 -24.10 -18.55 -6.45
C GLN A 26 -24.02 -17.28 -5.59
N ARG A 27 -23.70 -17.47 -4.32
CA ARG A 27 -23.46 -16.42 -3.32
C ARG A 27 -22.23 -16.77 -2.48
N VAL A 28 -21.57 -15.76 -1.92
CA VAL A 28 -20.41 -15.96 -1.05
C VAL A 28 -20.84 -15.92 0.41
N VAL A 29 -20.61 -17.02 1.13
CA VAL A 29 -20.80 -17.07 2.59
C VAL A 29 -19.45 -16.97 3.28
N THR A 30 -19.36 -16.11 4.29
CA THR A 30 -18.17 -15.96 5.13
C THR A 30 -18.47 -16.31 6.58
N PHE A 31 -17.50 -16.91 7.26
CA PHE A 31 -17.60 -17.25 8.67
C PHE A 31 -16.30 -16.98 9.44
N GLY A 32 -16.46 -16.40 10.62
CA GLY A 32 -15.40 -16.20 11.61
C GLY A 32 -14.34 -15.18 11.22
N GLY A 33 -13.20 -15.17 11.92
CA GLY A 33 -12.08 -14.25 11.70
C GLY A 33 -11.76 -13.39 12.93
N PHE A 34 -10.69 -12.60 12.85
CA PHE A 34 -10.28 -11.68 13.92
C PHE A 34 -10.20 -10.23 13.41
N GLY A 35 -10.86 -9.31 14.09
CA GLY A 35 -10.94 -7.89 13.72
C GLY A 35 -12.36 -7.34 13.83
N GLY A 36 -12.76 -6.56 12.84
CA GLY A 36 -14.11 -6.00 12.71
C GLY A 36 -14.36 -4.77 13.59
N PRO A 37 -15.58 -4.24 13.58
CA PRO A 37 -15.91 -2.98 14.24
C PRO A 37 -15.69 -3.01 15.76
N GLY A 38 -15.20 -1.89 16.31
CA GLY A 38 -14.84 -1.76 17.72
C GLY A 38 -13.47 -2.35 18.05
N ARG A 39 -13.28 -2.85 19.28
CA ARG A 39 -12.02 -3.52 19.66
C ARG A 39 -11.88 -4.82 18.87
N HIS A 40 -10.67 -5.07 18.35
CA HIS A 40 -10.40 -6.33 17.64
C HIS A 40 -10.68 -7.53 18.53
N ALA A 41 -11.58 -8.38 18.05
CA ALA A 41 -11.95 -9.61 18.71
C ALA A 41 -12.13 -10.69 17.64
N ARG A 42 -12.14 -11.95 18.08
CA ARG A 42 -12.59 -13.03 17.21
C ARG A 42 -14.10 -12.87 17.01
N ARG A 43 -14.56 -13.19 15.82
CA ARG A 43 -15.96 -13.09 15.42
C ARG A 43 -16.49 -14.46 15.04
N ASN A 44 -17.81 -14.58 15.04
CA ASN A 44 -18.58 -15.72 14.55
C ASN A 44 -19.70 -15.25 13.61
N TYR A 45 -19.53 -14.09 12.98
CA TYR A 45 -20.49 -13.60 12.00
C TYR A 45 -20.64 -14.62 10.87
N SER A 46 -21.88 -14.94 10.52
CA SER A 46 -22.23 -15.69 9.31
C SER A 46 -22.77 -14.66 8.33
N LEU A 47 -21.95 -14.23 7.37
CA LEU A 47 -22.31 -13.17 6.43
C LEU A 47 -22.54 -13.76 5.04
N LEU A 48 -23.57 -13.28 4.36
CA LEU A 48 -23.89 -13.58 2.98
C LEU A 48 -23.62 -12.34 2.13
N LEU A 49 -22.69 -12.47 1.19
CA LEU A 49 -22.35 -11.45 0.20
C LEU A 49 -22.89 -11.87 -1.17
N ASP A 50 -23.79 -11.05 -1.70
CA ASP A 50 -24.19 -11.11 -3.10
C ASP A 50 -23.18 -10.35 -3.96
N GLN A 51 -22.39 -11.10 -4.73
CA GLN A 51 -21.34 -10.57 -5.59
C GLN A 51 -21.87 -9.83 -6.83
N LYS A 52 -23.14 -10.01 -7.21
CA LYS A 52 -23.77 -9.32 -8.35
C LYS A 52 -24.31 -7.96 -7.90
N SER A 53 -25.09 -7.93 -6.83
CA SER A 53 -25.69 -6.69 -6.32
C SER A 53 -24.77 -5.90 -5.37
N GLY A 54 -23.81 -6.57 -4.74
CA GLY A 54 -23.00 -6.05 -3.64
C GLY A 54 -23.74 -6.05 -2.30
N LEU A 55 -24.93 -6.64 -2.19
CA LEU A 55 -25.67 -6.68 -0.94
C LEU A 55 -24.97 -7.61 0.07
N LEU A 56 -24.56 -7.05 1.22
CA LEU A 56 -24.02 -7.78 2.36
C LEU A 56 -25.11 -7.90 3.42
N THR A 57 -25.39 -9.14 3.85
CA THR A 57 -26.39 -9.44 4.88
C THR A 57 -25.80 -10.35 5.94
N GLU A 58 -26.15 -10.11 7.20
CA GLU A 58 -25.87 -11.08 8.26
C GLU A 58 -26.99 -12.13 8.28
N ILE A 59 -26.60 -13.39 8.21
CA ILE A 59 -27.53 -14.51 8.27
C ILE A 59 -27.96 -14.67 9.72
N ASN A 60 -29.26 -14.59 9.98
CA ASN A 60 -29.81 -14.90 11.30
C ASN A 60 -29.75 -16.41 11.53
N VAL A 61 -28.68 -16.86 12.19
CA VAL A 61 -28.41 -18.28 12.41
C VAL A 61 -28.90 -18.76 13.78
N LYS A 62 -29.43 -19.99 13.81
CA LYS A 62 -29.68 -20.74 15.05
C LYS A 62 -28.41 -21.49 15.43
N GLU A 63 -28.01 -21.35 16.71
CA GLU A 63 -26.70 -21.78 17.20
C GLU A 63 -25.54 -21.16 16.40
N SER A 64 -24.31 -21.37 16.86
CA SER A 64 -23.11 -20.93 16.14
C SER A 64 -21.86 -21.57 16.74
N PRO A 65 -20.84 -21.87 15.94
CA PRO A 65 -19.51 -22.10 16.47
C PRO A 65 -19.03 -20.87 17.24
N SER A 66 -18.21 -21.09 18.26
CA SER A 66 -17.59 -20.00 19.04
C SER A 66 -16.80 -19.03 18.15
N PRO A 67 -16.66 -17.74 18.54
CA PRO A 67 -15.86 -16.79 17.80
C PRO A 67 -14.43 -17.27 17.62
N ARG A 68 -13.99 -17.43 16.37
CA ARG A 68 -12.75 -18.15 16.05
C ARG A 68 -12.02 -17.58 14.83
N MET A 69 -10.74 -17.89 14.71
CA MET A 69 -9.95 -17.58 13.52
C MET A 69 -9.02 -18.74 13.17
N GLY A 70 -8.59 -18.79 11.90
CA GLY A 70 -7.66 -19.82 11.42
C GLY A 70 -8.26 -21.23 11.40
N HIS A 71 -9.59 -21.34 11.46
CA HIS A 71 -10.33 -22.49 10.99
C HIS A 71 -10.28 -22.58 9.47
N THR A 72 -10.76 -23.69 8.93
CA THR A 72 -11.04 -23.83 7.49
C THR A 72 -12.52 -24.05 7.28
N VAL A 73 -13.00 -23.74 6.08
CA VAL A 73 -14.33 -24.13 5.62
C VAL A 73 -14.22 -25.00 4.39
N ALA A 74 -15.06 -26.02 4.30
CA ALA A 74 -15.20 -26.86 3.12
C ALA A 74 -16.70 -27.03 2.82
N VAL A 75 -17.06 -27.04 1.55
CA VAL A 75 -18.44 -27.21 1.10
C VAL A 75 -18.58 -28.56 0.45
N ILE A 76 -19.56 -29.34 0.92
CA ILE A 76 -20.00 -30.58 0.29
C ILE A 76 -21.51 -30.44 0.09
N ASP A 77 -21.94 -30.56 -1.15
CA ASP A 77 -23.30 -30.25 -1.60
C ASP A 77 -23.72 -28.83 -1.19
N ASN A 78 -24.63 -28.71 -0.23
CA ASN A 78 -25.12 -27.43 0.30
C ASN A 78 -24.82 -27.27 1.80
N HIS A 79 -23.88 -28.05 2.32
CA HIS A 79 -23.44 -28.04 3.71
C HIS A 79 -22.07 -27.41 3.82
N ILE A 80 -21.93 -26.40 4.69
CA ILE A 80 -20.65 -25.75 4.96
C ILE A 80 -20.08 -26.30 6.26
N TYR A 81 -18.93 -26.95 6.19
CA TYR A 81 -18.24 -27.50 7.34
C TYR A 81 -17.17 -26.55 7.82
N ALA A 82 -17.26 -26.06 9.07
CA ALA A 82 -16.21 -25.30 9.73
C ALA A 82 -15.40 -26.22 10.65
N ILE A 83 -14.08 -26.28 10.44
CA ILE A 83 -13.20 -27.26 11.09
C ILE A 83 -12.12 -26.55 11.91
N GLY A 84 -12.07 -26.86 13.21
CA GLY A 84 -11.04 -26.42 14.14
C GLY A 84 -10.93 -24.90 14.27
N GLY A 85 -9.68 -24.40 14.31
CA GLY A 85 -9.35 -23.00 14.53
C GLY A 85 -8.97 -22.72 15.98
N ARG A 86 -9.06 -21.45 16.40
CA ARG A 86 -8.81 -21.05 17.80
C ARG A 86 -9.79 -19.98 18.25
N ALA A 87 -10.33 -20.11 19.45
CA ALA A 87 -11.17 -19.10 20.11
C ALA A 87 -10.38 -18.22 21.09
N GLY A 88 -9.17 -18.64 21.45
CA GLY A 88 -8.31 -17.93 22.41
C GLY A 88 -6.82 -18.05 22.08
N PRO A 89 -5.96 -17.36 22.84
CA PRO A 89 -4.52 -17.59 22.83
C PRO A 89 -4.14 -19.07 23.02
N SER A 90 -4.74 -19.73 24.01
CA SER A 90 -4.44 -21.14 24.33
C SER A 90 -5.58 -22.09 23.95
N GLU A 91 -6.74 -21.56 23.58
CA GLU A 91 -7.93 -22.32 23.23
C GLU A 91 -7.94 -22.61 21.73
N ILE A 92 -7.30 -23.73 21.38
CA ILE A 92 -7.26 -24.31 20.03
C ILE A 92 -8.33 -25.39 19.95
N LEU A 93 -9.05 -25.41 18.84
CA LEU A 93 -10.28 -26.17 18.67
C LEU A 93 -10.06 -27.36 17.73
N GLU A 94 -10.78 -28.43 18.00
CA GLU A 94 -10.84 -29.68 17.20
C GLU A 94 -12.27 -29.99 16.73
N ASP A 95 -13.23 -29.13 17.07
CA ASP A 95 -14.64 -29.33 16.74
C ASP A 95 -14.91 -29.16 15.24
N VAL A 96 -15.93 -29.88 14.78
CA VAL A 96 -16.49 -29.77 13.45
C VAL A 96 -17.91 -29.25 13.60
N TRP A 97 -18.24 -28.22 12.83
CA TRP A 97 -19.58 -27.67 12.76
C TRP A 97 -20.08 -27.71 11.33
N VAL A 98 -21.35 -28.00 11.14
CA VAL A 98 -22.01 -27.96 9.84
C VAL A 98 -23.06 -26.86 9.81
N PHE A 99 -23.04 -26.04 8.77
CA PHE A 99 -24.09 -25.07 8.50
C PHE A 99 -25.02 -25.61 7.43
N GLN A 100 -26.30 -25.64 7.76
CA GLN A 100 -27.39 -25.97 6.85
C GLN A 100 -28.06 -24.67 6.39
N SER A 101 -27.84 -24.30 5.13
CA SER A 101 -28.34 -23.04 4.55
C SER A 101 -29.87 -23.00 4.42
N THR A 102 -30.52 -24.16 4.29
CA THR A 102 -32.00 -24.26 4.25
C THR A 102 -32.67 -23.91 5.57
N GLU A 103 -31.99 -24.16 6.69
CA GLU A 103 -32.52 -23.95 8.04
C GLU A 103 -31.88 -22.75 8.75
N ASN A 104 -30.87 -22.13 8.13
CA ASN A 104 -29.98 -21.15 8.74
C ASN A 104 -29.53 -21.61 10.13
N ARG A 105 -29.00 -22.84 10.23
CA ARG A 105 -28.61 -23.44 11.50
C ARG A 105 -27.21 -24.00 11.43
N TRP A 106 -26.41 -23.68 12.44
CA TRP A 106 -25.17 -24.40 12.72
C TRP A 106 -25.46 -25.57 13.66
N SER A 107 -24.80 -26.70 13.45
CA SER A 107 -24.87 -27.84 14.37
C SER A 107 -23.49 -28.43 14.56
N ARG A 108 -23.12 -28.69 15.82
CA ARG A 108 -21.86 -29.37 16.14
C ARG A 108 -21.99 -30.83 15.74
N VAL A 109 -21.01 -31.33 15.01
CA VAL A 109 -20.96 -32.73 14.56
C VAL A 109 -20.09 -33.52 15.52
N GLU A 110 -20.63 -34.62 16.05
CA GLU A 110 -19.83 -35.60 16.77
C GLU A 110 -19.16 -36.53 15.75
N CYS A 111 -17.84 -36.42 15.65
CA CYS A 111 -17.06 -37.28 14.76
C CYS A 111 -16.47 -38.47 15.53
N THR A 112 -16.42 -39.63 14.88
CA THR A 112 -15.81 -40.85 15.43
C THR A 112 -14.59 -41.28 14.62
N GLY A 113 -13.94 -42.40 14.96
CA GLY A 113 -12.74 -42.88 14.26
C GLY A 113 -11.43 -42.36 14.85
N ASN A 114 -10.45 -42.04 14.01
CA ASN A 114 -9.16 -41.51 14.44
C ASN A 114 -9.30 -40.09 15.05
N ILE A 115 -8.43 -39.75 16.00
CA ILE A 115 -8.48 -38.46 16.68
C ILE A 115 -8.02 -37.34 15.72
N PHE A 116 -8.93 -36.42 15.41
CA PHE A 116 -8.59 -35.11 14.84
C PHE A 116 -8.12 -34.19 15.96
N ARG A 117 -6.80 -33.99 16.07
CA ARG A 117 -6.21 -33.16 17.15
C ARG A 117 -6.48 -31.66 16.95
N PRO A 118 -6.57 -30.87 18.05
CA PRO A 118 -6.82 -29.43 17.98
C PRO A 118 -5.78 -28.71 17.14
N ARG A 119 -6.24 -27.94 16.16
CA ARG A 119 -5.33 -27.19 15.29
C ARG A 119 -5.97 -25.98 14.64
N HIS A 120 -5.12 -25.01 14.30
CA HIS A 120 -5.49 -23.86 13.47
C HIS A 120 -4.46 -23.62 12.36
N ARG A 121 -4.81 -22.80 11.37
CA ARG A 121 -3.98 -22.49 10.18
C ARG A 121 -3.56 -23.76 9.42
N HIS A 122 -4.39 -24.80 9.47
CA HIS A 122 -4.33 -25.95 8.58
C HIS A 122 -4.98 -25.57 7.23
N ALA A 123 -4.81 -26.41 6.21
CA ALA A 123 -5.55 -26.28 4.95
C ALA A 123 -6.55 -27.43 4.83
N ALA A 124 -7.68 -27.15 4.19
CA ALA A 124 -8.70 -28.16 3.92
C ALA A 124 -9.26 -28.02 2.50
N ALA A 125 -9.63 -29.14 1.90
CA ALA A 125 -10.32 -29.19 0.61
C ALA A 125 -11.36 -30.33 0.61
N ALA A 126 -12.50 -30.09 -0.04
CA ALA A 126 -13.53 -31.09 -0.26
C ALA A 126 -13.33 -31.77 -1.62
N ALA A 127 -13.43 -33.11 -1.64
CA ALA A 127 -13.48 -33.90 -2.86
C ALA A 127 -14.20 -35.23 -2.58
N ALA A 128 -15.03 -35.69 -3.52
CA ALA A 128 -15.73 -36.98 -3.44
C ALA A 128 -16.43 -37.25 -2.09
N LEU A 129 -17.24 -36.28 -1.60
CA LEU A 129 -17.95 -36.33 -0.32
C LEU A 129 -17.05 -36.49 0.92
N LYS A 130 -15.76 -36.18 0.80
CA LYS A 130 -14.79 -36.23 1.90
C LYS A 130 -14.09 -34.89 2.05
N ILE A 131 -13.71 -34.55 3.28
CA ILE A 131 -12.93 -33.35 3.60
C ILE A 131 -11.53 -33.79 4.01
N TYR A 132 -10.55 -33.29 3.28
CA TYR A 132 -9.14 -33.59 3.49
C TYR A 132 -8.51 -32.42 4.21
N VAL A 133 -7.84 -32.67 5.33
CA VAL A 133 -7.18 -31.66 6.16
C VAL A 133 -5.71 -32.00 6.30
N PHE A 134 -4.84 -31.06 5.93
CA PHE A 134 -3.40 -31.23 6.05
C PHE A 134 -2.76 -30.17 6.96
N GLY A 135 -1.78 -30.63 7.74
CA GLY A 135 -0.93 -29.80 8.58
C GLY A 135 -1.67 -28.98 9.65
N GLY A 136 -1.12 -27.81 9.98
CA GLY A 136 -1.64 -26.89 11.00
C GLY A 136 -0.75 -26.78 12.24
N LEU A 137 -1.16 -25.89 13.16
CA LEU A 137 -0.48 -25.58 14.42
C LEU A 137 -1.35 -25.96 15.61
N SER A 138 -0.72 -26.50 16.65
CA SER A 138 -1.27 -26.65 18.00
C SER A 138 -0.34 -26.03 19.05
N ASN A 139 -0.70 -26.16 20.32
CA ASN A 139 0.18 -25.78 21.44
C ASN A 139 1.41 -26.70 21.56
N GLU A 140 1.35 -27.89 20.97
CA GLU A 140 2.40 -28.92 21.06
C GLU A 140 3.37 -28.88 19.86
N GLY A 141 3.01 -28.19 18.78
CA GLY A 141 3.86 -28.06 17.59
C GLY A 141 3.09 -27.96 16.28
N MET A 142 3.77 -28.28 15.18
CA MET A 142 3.21 -28.31 13.83
C MET A 142 2.91 -29.74 13.40
N TYR A 143 1.84 -29.92 12.62
CA TYR A 143 1.47 -31.21 12.06
C TYR A 143 1.90 -31.34 10.61
N SER A 144 2.18 -32.59 10.19
CA SER A 144 2.37 -33.02 8.80
C SER A 144 1.36 -34.10 8.39
N CYS A 145 0.38 -34.44 9.22
CA CYS A 145 -0.56 -35.53 8.91
C CYS A 145 -1.65 -35.10 7.93
N MET A 146 -2.14 -36.08 7.16
CA MET A 146 -3.36 -35.98 6.34
C MET A 146 -4.51 -36.65 7.09
N ASN A 147 -5.49 -35.83 7.51
CA ASN A 147 -6.73 -36.27 8.13
C ASN A 147 -7.85 -36.22 7.09
N ILE A 148 -8.66 -37.28 6.98
CA ILE A 148 -9.82 -37.34 6.07
C ILE A 148 -11.07 -37.50 6.91
N LEU A 149 -12.01 -36.56 6.80
CA LEU A 149 -13.36 -36.71 7.32
C LEU A 149 -14.25 -37.27 6.21
N ASP A 150 -14.80 -38.44 6.46
CA ASP A 150 -15.87 -39.01 5.64
C ASP A 150 -17.21 -38.40 6.08
N THR A 151 -17.87 -37.66 5.20
CA THR A 151 -19.09 -36.91 5.57
C THR A 151 -20.36 -37.74 5.56
N GLU A 152 -20.32 -38.98 5.07
CA GLU A 152 -21.47 -39.89 5.10
C GLU A 152 -21.67 -40.50 6.49
N ASN A 153 -20.58 -40.86 7.16
CA ASN A 153 -20.60 -41.50 8.48
C ASN A 153 -19.93 -40.65 9.59
N MET A 154 -19.44 -39.45 9.25
CA MET A 154 -18.73 -38.53 10.15
C MET A 154 -17.51 -39.18 10.84
N GLN A 155 -16.77 -40.02 10.12
CA GLN A 155 -15.56 -40.68 10.63
C GLN A 155 -14.29 -40.04 10.12
N TRP A 156 -13.38 -39.76 11.05
CA TRP A 156 -12.01 -39.34 10.76
C TRP A 156 -11.11 -40.54 10.50
N ASN A 157 -10.29 -40.43 9.47
CA ASN A 157 -9.20 -41.34 9.15
C ASN A 157 -7.88 -40.56 9.06
N VAL A 158 -6.76 -41.20 9.41
CA VAL A 158 -5.41 -40.63 9.24
C VAL A 158 -4.62 -41.49 8.29
N ILE A 159 -4.01 -40.86 7.30
CA ILE A 159 -3.14 -41.55 6.34
C ILE A 159 -1.72 -41.58 6.89
N ALA A 160 -1.10 -42.76 6.83
CA ALA A 160 0.30 -42.94 7.19
C ALA A 160 1.23 -42.23 6.20
N ALA A 161 2.33 -41.67 6.69
CA ALA A 161 3.33 -41.04 5.83
C ALA A 161 3.99 -42.06 4.90
N ALA A 162 4.23 -41.65 3.65
CA ALA A 162 4.88 -42.44 2.60
C ALA A 162 6.07 -41.67 2.00
N SER A 163 6.68 -42.16 0.92
CA SER A 163 7.67 -41.39 0.14
C SER A 163 7.04 -40.11 -0.43
N GLU A 164 7.85 -39.05 -0.61
CA GLU A 164 7.39 -37.73 -1.10
C GLU A 164 6.37 -37.01 -0.18
N TRP A 165 6.37 -37.33 1.11
CA TRP A 165 5.48 -36.72 2.08
C TRP A 165 5.87 -35.27 2.42
N PRO A 166 4.93 -34.31 2.39
CA PRO A 166 5.24 -32.93 2.74
C PRO A 166 5.59 -32.75 4.22
N CYS A 167 6.54 -31.86 4.53
CA CYS A 167 6.94 -31.57 5.91
C CYS A 167 5.81 -30.95 6.75
N ALA A 168 6.00 -30.94 8.07
CA ALA A 168 5.09 -30.28 9.00
C ALA A 168 5.05 -28.77 8.71
N ARG A 169 3.84 -28.22 8.57
CA ARG A 169 3.67 -26.85 8.08
C ARG A 169 2.32 -26.26 8.47
N HIS A 170 2.23 -24.94 8.42
CA HIS A 170 0.98 -24.21 8.60
C HIS A 170 0.85 -23.08 7.58
N SER A 171 -0.35 -22.46 7.52
CA SER A 171 -0.63 -21.33 6.65
C SER A 171 -0.31 -21.58 5.17
N HIS A 172 -0.42 -22.83 4.73
CA HIS A 172 -0.40 -23.24 3.32
C HIS A 172 -1.85 -23.28 2.81
N SER A 173 -2.01 -23.50 1.51
CA SER A 173 -3.33 -23.65 0.89
C SER A 173 -3.49 -25.04 0.28
N LEU A 174 -4.73 -25.52 0.20
CA LEU A 174 -5.11 -26.80 -0.41
C LEU A 174 -6.38 -26.57 -1.24
N VAL A 175 -6.42 -27.03 -2.49
CA VAL A 175 -7.62 -26.95 -3.36
C VAL A 175 -7.82 -28.28 -4.08
N SER A 176 -9.07 -28.61 -4.44
CA SER A 176 -9.40 -29.80 -5.20
C SER A 176 -9.58 -29.49 -6.70
N TYR A 177 -9.07 -30.37 -7.55
CA TYR A 177 -9.32 -30.36 -9.00
C TYR A 177 -9.29 -31.79 -9.54
N GLY A 178 -10.42 -32.25 -10.06
CA GLY A 178 -10.59 -33.65 -10.49
C GLY A 178 -10.36 -34.63 -9.34
N SER A 179 -9.54 -35.65 -9.55
CA SER A 179 -9.16 -36.67 -8.55
C SER A 179 -7.95 -36.28 -7.69
N LYS A 180 -7.52 -35.01 -7.73
CA LYS A 180 -6.33 -34.54 -7.03
C LYS A 180 -6.61 -33.35 -6.14
N LEU A 181 -5.87 -33.27 -5.05
CA LEU A 181 -5.76 -32.07 -4.22
C LEU A 181 -4.40 -31.44 -4.44
N TYR A 182 -4.35 -30.15 -4.71
CA TYR A 182 -3.11 -29.42 -4.92
C TYR A 182 -2.78 -28.59 -3.71
N MET A 183 -1.53 -28.67 -3.25
CA MET A 183 -1.00 -27.93 -2.11
C MET A 183 0.18 -27.08 -2.52
N PHE A 184 0.22 -25.84 -2.05
CA PHE A 184 1.35 -24.93 -2.27
C PHE A 184 1.80 -24.23 -0.99
N GLY A 185 3.12 -24.16 -0.82
CA GLY A 185 3.79 -23.29 0.15
C GLY A 185 3.48 -23.58 1.63
N GLY A 186 3.44 -22.52 2.43
CA GLY A 186 3.30 -22.56 3.89
C GLY A 186 4.57 -22.16 4.62
N HIS A 187 4.59 -22.40 5.93
CA HIS A 187 5.74 -22.15 6.80
C HIS A 187 6.02 -23.40 7.65
N ASP A 188 7.28 -23.85 7.67
CA ASP A 188 7.74 -25.05 8.38
C ASP A 188 8.24 -24.79 9.81
N GLY A 189 8.11 -23.54 10.27
CA GLY A 189 8.62 -23.05 11.55
C GLY A 189 9.95 -22.32 11.45
N GLN A 190 10.69 -22.52 10.37
CA GLN A 190 11.96 -21.83 10.11
C GLN A 190 11.87 -20.87 8.92
N ARG A 191 11.19 -21.28 7.85
CA ARG A 191 11.11 -20.54 6.60
C ARG A 191 9.76 -20.69 5.89
N ALA A 192 9.49 -19.74 5.00
CA ALA A 192 8.42 -19.87 4.02
C ALA A 192 8.80 -20.90 2.93
N LEU A 193 7.80 -21.60 2.41
CA LEU A 193 7.95 -22.68 1.42
C LEU A 193 7.33 -22.28 0.07
N ASN A 194 7.83 -22.84 -1.03
CA ASN A 194 7.29 -22.73 -2.40
C ASN A 194 7.18 -24.10 -3.10
N ASP A 195 7.20 -25.18 -2.34
CA ASP A 195 7.00 -26.51 -2.89
C ASP A 195 5.54 -26.69 -3.32
N PHE A 196 5.35 -27.46 -4.39
CA PHE A 196 4.06 -27.73 -5.00
C PHE A 196 3.84 -29.24 -5.02
N TYR A 197 2.73 -29.68 -4.43
CA TYR A 197 2.39 -31.09 -4.29
C TYR A 197 0.98 -31.34 -4.82
N SER A 198 0.76 -32.55 -5.32
CA SER A 198 -0.58 -33.10 -5.50
C SER A 198 -0.79 -34.32 -4.63
N PHE A 199 -1.98 -34.47 -4.08
CA PHE A 199 -2.43 -35.65 -3.38
C PHE A 199 -3.51 -36.33 -4.22
N ASP A 200 -3.26 -37.55 -4.65
CA ASP A 200 -4.22 -38.33 -5.41
C ASP A 200 -5.20 -39.03 -4.46
N ILE A 201 -6.49 -38.70 -4.57
CA ILE A 201 -7.51 -39.19 -3.64
C ILE A 201 -7.89 -40.67 -3.86
N THR A 202 -7.48 -41.25 -4.99
CA THR A 202 -7.76 -42.65 -5.33
C THR A 202 -6.66 -43.57 -4.81
N THR A 203 -5.40 -43.16 -4.98
CA THR A 203 -4.23 -43.93 -4.53
C THR A 203 -3.78 -43.56 -3.11
N LEU A 204 -4.29 -42.46 -2.57
CA LEU A 204 -3.92 -41.88 -1.28
C LEU A 204 -2.42 -41.55 -1.16
N ARG A 205 -1.82 -41.06 -2.24
CA ARG A 205 -0.39 -40.75 -2.31
C ARG A 205 -0.15 -39.29 -2.67
N TRP A 206 0.86 -38.73 -2.02
CA TRP A 206 1.45 -37.45 -2.40
C TRP A 206 2.43 -37.63 -3.55
N ASN A 207 2.45 -36.65 -4.44
CA ASN A 207 3.43 -36.49 -5.50
C ASN A 207 3.94 -35.06 -5.47
N LYS A 208 5.25 -34.89 -5.53
CA LYS A 208 5.86 -33.57 -5.74
C LYS A 208 5.74 -33.21 -7.21
N GLU A 209 5.05 -32.12 -7.52
CA GLU A 209 4.70 -31.77 -8.89
C GLU A 209 5.84 -31.03 -9.58
N SER A 210 6.20 -31.49 -10.77
CA SER A 210 7.11 -30.77 -11.67
C SER A 210 6.29 -29.87 -12.59
N THR A 211 6.61 -28.59 -12.57
CA THR A 211 5.95 -27.54 -13.37
C THR A 211 7.03 -26.69 -14.04
N SER A 212 6.70 -26.06 -15.16
CA SER A 212 7.58 -25.13 -15.86
C SER A 212 7.08 -23.68 -15.73
N GLY A 213 7.84 -22.73 -16.25
CA GLY A 213 7.55 -21.29 -16.10
C GLY A 213 8.00 -20.72 -14.76
N ARG A 214 7.53 -19.50 -14.45
CA ARG A 214 7.93 -18.78 -13.23
C ARG A 214 7.12 -19.29 -12.04
N THR A 215 7.67 -20.19 -11.22
CA THR A 215 7.01 -20.65 -9.99
C THR A 215 6.82 -19.50 -8.98
N PRO A 216 5.69 -19.43 -8.24
CA PRO A 216 5.53 -18.43 -7.20
C PRO A 216 6.63 -18.51 -6.12
N SER A 217 7.03 -17.35 -5.59
CA SER A 217 8.04 -17.27 -4.53
C SER A 217 7.57 -17.93 -3.22
N PRO A 218 8.47 -18.37 -2.33
CA PRO A 218 8.12 -18.95 -1.05
C PRO A 218 7.19 -18.04 -0.24
N ARG A 219 6.05 -18.58 0.21
CA ARG A 219 5.04 -17.80 0.91
C ARG A 219 4.07 -18.61 1.77
N PHE A 220 3.47 -17.94 2.73
CA PHE A 220 2.45 -18.48 3.63
C PHE A 220 1.33 -17.46 3.87
N SER A 221 0.18 -17.90 4.36
CA SER A 221 -1.03 -17.07 4.52
C SER A 221 -1.53 -16.43 3.22
N HIS A 222 -1.23 -17.05 2.10
CA HIS A 222 -1.78 -16.71 0.78
C HIS A 222 -3.15 -17.39 0.60
N CYS A 223 -3.86 -17.02 -0.46
CA CYS A 223 -5.07 -17.73 -0.91
C CYS A 223 -4.74 -18.54 -2.16
N MET A 224 -5.47 -19.64 -2.36
CA MET A 224 -5.40 -20.44 -3.58
C MET A 224 -6.81 -20.73 -4.07
N PHE A 225 -7.02 -20.75 -5.38
CA PHE A 225 -8.32 -20.98 -6.00
C PHE A 225 -8.18 -21.79 -7.28
N ILE A 226 -9.30 -22.35 -7.74
CA ILE A 226 -9.44 -23.03 -9.02
C ILE A 226 -10.46 -22.25 -9.86
N TYR A 227 -10.11 -21.98 -11.11
CA TYR A 227 -11.04 -21.46 -12.10
C TYR A 227 -10.82 -22.21 -13.42
N LYS A 228 -11.86 -22.90 -13.91
CA LYS A 228 -11.75 -23.83 -15.05
C LYS A 228 -10.56 -24.80 -14.83
N HIS A 229 -9.58 -24.80 -15.72
CA HIS A 229 -8.37 -25.63 -15.65
C HIS A 229 -7.13 -24.87 -15.12
N TYR A 230 -7.33 -23.72 -14.45
CA TYR A 230 -6.28 -22.93 -13.83
C TYR A 230 -6.31 -23.00 -12.32
N LEU A 231 -5.12 -23.12 -11.72
CA LEU A 231 -4.90 -22.94 -10.30
C LEU A 231 -4.24 -21.58 -10.06
N GLY A 232 -4.85 -20.74 -9.24
CA GLY A 232 -4.36 -19.41 -8.92
C GLY A 232 -3.88 -19.26 -7.49
N ILE A 233 -2.82 -18.47 -7.28
CA ILE A 233 -2.24 -18.13 -5.97
C ILE A 233 -2.14 -16.61 -5.85
N LEU A 234 -2.64 -16.08 -4.74
CA LEU A 234 -2.77 -14.65 -4.46
C LEU A 234 -2.29 -14.30 -3.05
N GLY A 235 -1.52 -13.22 -2.93
CA GLY A 235 -1.18 -12.60 -1.64
C GLY A 235 -0.24 -13.44 -0.78
N GLY A 236 -0.36 -13.26 0.54
CA GLY A 236 0.45 -13.91 1.57
C GLY A 236 1.74 -13.17 1.95
N CYS A 237 2.50 -13.79 2.83
CA CYS A 237 3.79 -13.31 3.35
C CYS A 237 4.95 -14.17 2.82
N PRO A 238 6.13 -13.60 2.55
CA PRO A 238 6.51 -12.21 2.78
C PRO A 238 5.81 -11.25 1.82
N ILE A 239 5.36 -10.11 2.34
CA ILE A 239 4.81 -9.03 1.53
C ILE A 239 5.96 -8.45 0.72
N ARG A 240 5.81 -8.42 -0.60
CA ARG A 240 6.76 -7.79 -1.52
C ARG A 240 6.09 -6.55 -2.10
N GLU A 241 6.88 -5.62 -2.61
CA GLU A 241 6.35 -4.37 -3.17
C GLU A 241 5.31 -4.61 -4.32
N ASN A 242 5.18 -5.84 -4.89
CA ASN A 242 4.41 -6.22 -6.11
C ASN A 242 3.29 -7.17 -5.67
N ASN A 243 2.50 -6.79 -4.66
CA ASN A 243 1.33 -7.58 -4.24
C ASN A 243 0.20 -7.60 -5.29
N GLN A 244 0.46 -6.97 -6.45
CA GLN A 244 -0.44 -6.90 -7.59
C GLN A 244 -0.47 -8.18 -8.42
N GLU A 245 0.49 -9.10 -8.28
CA GLU A 245 0.54 -10.31 -9.10
C GLU A 245 -0.33 -11.46 -8.55
N VAL A 246 -1.11 -12.09 -9.44
CA VAL A 246 -1.70 -13.42 -9.28
C VAL A 246 -0.85 -14.41 -10.07
N ALA A 247 -0.35 -15.44 -9.40
CA ALA A 247 0.34 -16.54 -10.08
C ALA A 247 -0.70 -17.58 -10.52
N LEU A 248 -0.67 -18.00 -11.77
CA LEU A 248 -1.61 -18.94 -12.35
C LEU A 248 -0.85 -20.12 -12.96
N LEU A 249 -1.35 -21.32 -12.71
CA LEU A 249 -0.86 -22.56 -13.30
C LEU A 249 -1.93 -23.10 -14.23
N SER A 250 -1.61 -23.27 -15.51
CA SER A 250 -2.41 -24.13 -16.38
C SER A 250 -2.21 -25.57 -15.91
N LEU A 251 -3.25 -26.22 -15.41
CA LEU A 251 -3.16 -27.60 -14.92
C LEU A 251 -3.04 -28.61 -16.07
N GLU A 252 -3.51 -28.23 -17.26
CA GLU A 252 -3.37 -29.00 -18.49
C GLU A 252 -1.91 -28.99 -18.98
N HIS A 253 -1.33 -27.81 -19.16
CA HIS A 253 0.02 -27.64 -19.71
C HIS A 253 1.11 -27.69 -18.65
N ARG A 254 0.75 -27.61 -17.37
CA ARG A 254 1.66 -27.59 -16.20
C ARG A 254 2.67 -26.43 -16.21
N VAL A 255 2.26 -25.30 -16.78
CA VAL A 255 3.07 -24.08 -16.90
C VAL A 255 2.52 -22.96 -16.01
N TRP A 256 3.40 -22.36 -15.21
CA TRP A 256 3.11 -21.14 -14.45
C TRP A 256 3.28 -19.88 -15.30
N PHE A 257 2.31 -19.00 -15.20
CA PHE A 257 2.36 -17.62 -15.69
C PHE A 257 1.84 -16.67 -14.61
N HIS A 258 2.18 -15.38 -14.72
CA HIS A 258 1.81 -14.38 -13.73
C HIS A 258 1.01 -13.28 -14.39
N VAL A 259 0.00 -12.81 -13.66
CA VAL A 259 -0.93 -11.79 -14.10
C VAL A 259 -0.91 -10.66 -13.09
N SER A 260 -0.52 -9.46 -13.51
CA SER A 260 -0.59 -8.28 -12.66
C SER A 260 -2.00 -7.69 -12.67
N ILE A 261 -2.55 -7.52 -11.48
CA ILE A 261 -3.85 -6.94 -11.17
C ILE A 261 -3.61 -5.73 -10.25
N PRO A 262 -3.46 -4.52 -10.83
CA PRO A 262 -3.13 -3.31 -10.10
C PRO A 262 -4.08 -2.98 -8.93
N SER A 263 -5.34 -3.40 -9.00
CA SER A 263 -6.32 -3.20 -7.92
C SER A 263 -5.96 -3.94 -6.62
N LEU A 264 -5.12 -4.97 -6.68
CA LEU A 264 -4.56 -5.61 -5.50
C LEU A 264 -3.46 -4.79 -4.83
N GLY A 265 -2.96 -3.70 -5.44
CA GLY A 265 -1.91 -2.86 -4.85
C GLY A 265 -2.27 -2.38 -3.45
N GLN A 266 -3.54 -2.01 -3.25
CA GLN A 266 -4.04 -1.47 -1.99
C GLN A 266 -4.37 -2.57 -0.97
N CYS A 267 -4.43 -3.84 -1.41
CA CYS A 267 -4.78 -4.99 -0.61
C CYS A 267 -3.54 -5.81 -0.26
N LEU A 268 -3.35 -6.12 1.02
CA LEU A 268 -2.22 -6.98 1.42
C LEU A 268 -2.52 -8.45 1.10
N CYS A 269 -3.80 -8.80 1.05
CA CYS A 269 -4.30 -10.15 0.83
C CYS A 269 -3.68 -11.23 1.75
N VAL A 270 -3.17 -10.84 2.92
CA VAL A 270 -2.59 -11.75 3.91
C VAL A 270 -3.69 -12.32 4.79
N ARG A 271 -3.84 -13.66 4.83
CA ARG A 271 -4.92 -14.36 5.54
C ARG A 271 -6.32 -13.95 5.07
N SER A 272 -6.48 -13.67 3.78
CA SER A 272 -7.79 -13.46 3.15
C SER A 272 -8.41 -14.81 2.79
N SER A 273 -9.66 -14.77 2.35
CA SER A 273 -10.28 -15.88 1.64
C SER A 273 -10.54 -15.48 0.20
N ALA A 274 -10.33 -16.43 -0.72
CA ALA A 274 -10.59 -16.26 -2.14
C ALA A 274 -11.61 -17.32 -2.58
N VAL A 275 -12.66 -16.89 -3.27
CA VAL A 275 -13.76 -17.73 -3.72
C VAL A 275 -14.06 -17.38 -5.16
N VAL A 276 -14.17 -18.39 -6.02
CA VAL A 276 -14.60 -18.20 -7.40
C VAL A 276 -16.10 -18.47 -7.46
N THR A 277 -16.86 -17.52 -8.00
CA THR A 277 -18.29 -17.65 -8.28
C THR A 277 -18.56 -17.28 -9.73
N ASP A 278 -19.15 -18.17 -10.49
CA ASP A 278 -19.29 -18.01 -11.95
C ASP A 278 -17.91 -17.72 -12.60
N ASP A 279 -17.72 -16.54 -13.20
CA ASP A 279 -16.44 -16.08 -13.76
C ASP A 279 -15.71 -15.06 -12.87
N ASP A 280 -16.20 -14.83 -11.65
CA ASP A 280 -15.68 -13.83 -10.75
C ASP A 280 -14.89 -14.43 -9.58
N LEU A 281 -13.66 -13.98 -9.39
CA LEU A 281 -12.88 -14.22 -8.18
C LEU A 281 -13.19 -13.13 -7.14
N VAL A 282 -13.80 -13.53 -6.04
CA VAL A 282 -14.12 -12.70 -4.88
C VAL A 282 -13.10 -12.95 -3.77
N VAL A 283 -12.39 -11.91 -3.37
CA VAL A 283 -11.40 -11.93 -2.28
C VAL A 283 -11.95 -11.11 -1.12
N VAL A 284 -12.06 -11.71 0.06
CA VAL A 284 -12.63 -11.07 1.26
C VAL A 284 -11.69 -11.15 2.45
N GLY A 285 -11.60 -10.03 3.17
CA GLY A 285 -10.82 -9.88 4.40
C GLY A 285 -9.33 -9.95 4.17
N GLY A 286 -8.60 -10.36 5.21
CA GLY A 286 -7.15 -10.32 5.20
C GLY A 286 -6.58 -8.95 5.53
N GLY A 287 -5.26 -8.86 5.58
CA GLY A 287 -4.53 -7.69 6.05
C GLY A 287 -3.40 -8.03 7.03
N ALA A 288 -2.83 -6.99 7.63
CA ALA A 288 -1.74 -7.11 8.59
C ALA A 288 -1.88 -6.11 9.72
N SER A 289 -1.40 -6.51 10.91
CA SER A 289 -1.12 -5.57 11.98
C SER A 289 0.38 -5.37 12.03
N CYS A 290 0.82 -4.12 11.99
CA CYS A 290 2.19 -3.74 12.24
C CYS A 290 2.22 -2.85 13.49
N TYR A 291 3.20 -3.08 14.37
CA TYR A 291 3.37 -2.28 15.58
C TYR A 291 3.61 -0.79 15.27
N ALA A 292 4.19 -0.46 14.11
CA ALA A 292 4.52 0.91 13.70
C ALA A 292 3.42 1.66 12.94
N PHE A 293 2.48 0.96 12.28
CA PHE A 293 1.48 1.57 11.39
C PHE A 293 0.04 1.18 11.73
N GLY A 294 -0.15 0.49 12.86
CA GLY A 294 -1.44 -0.04 13.27
C GLY A 294 -1.90 -1.22 12.42
N THR A 295 -3.22 -1.39 12.38
CA THR A 295 -3.89 -2.49 11.68
C THR A 295 -4.42 -2.02 10.33
N LYS A 296 -3.99 -2.67 9.26
CA LYS A 296 -4.55 -2.50 7.91
C LYS A 296 -5.33 -3.75 7.52
N PHE A 297 -6.59 -3.58 7.19
CA PHE A 297 -7.42 -4.63 6.57
C PHE A 297 -7.43 -4.45 5.05
N SER A 298 -7.58 -5.56 4.33
CA SER A 298 -7.79 -5.50 2.88
C SER A 298 -9.27 -5.29 2.60
N GLN A 299 -9.58 -4.42 1.64
CA GLN A 299 -10.96 -4.27 1.18
C GLN A 299 -11.37 -5.51 0.39
N PRO A 300 -12.67 -5.88 0.38
CA PRO A 300 -13.17 -6.90 -0.52
C PRO A 300 -12.89 -6.54 -1.98
N VAL A 301 -12.37 -7.49 -2.75
CA VAL A 301 -12.03 -7.31 -4.16
C VAL A 301 -12.80 -8.32 -5.00
N LYS A 302 -13.26 -7.89 -6.17
CA LYS A 302 -13.87 -8.74 -7.19
C LYS A 302 -13.04 -8.63 -8.47
N ILE A 303 -12.61 -9.76 -9.01
CA ILE A 303 -11.76 -9.86 -10.21
C ILE A 303 -12.49 -10.72 -11.22
N ASP A 304 -12.66 -10.20 -12.43
CA ASP A 304 -13.25 -10.95 -13.54
C ASP A 304 -12.19 -11.85 -14.21
N LEU A 305 -12.47 -13.14 -14.33
CA LEU A 305 -11.59 -14.16 -14.88
C LEU A 305 -11.97 -14.62 -16.30
N HIS A 306 -13.02 -14.08 -16.93
CA HIS A 306 -13.54 -14.64 -18.19
C HIS A 306 -12.52 -14.69 -19.35
N LEU A 307 -11.60 -13.73 -19.43
CA LEU A 307 -10.58 -13.64 -20.48
C LEU A 307 -9.34 -14.49 -20.20
N LEU A 308 -9.32 -15.28 -19.13
CA LEU A 308 -8.11 -15.97 -18.71
C LEU A 308 -7.60 -16.96 -19.77
N ASP A 309 -8.51 -17.63 -20.48
CA ASP A 309 -8.17 -18.51 -21.59
C ASP A 309 -7.46 -17.76 -22.72
N SER A 310 -8.00 -16.60 -23.12
CA SER A 310 -7.40 -15.75 -24.16
C SER A 310 -6.03 -15.21 -23.75
N VAL A 311 -5.88 -14.86 -22.47
CA VAL A 311 -4.60 -14.40 -21.90
C VAL A 311 -3.58 -15.53 -21.92
N PHE A 312 -3.96 -16.74 -21.51
CA PHE A 312 -3.08 -17.89 -21.52
C PHE A 312 -2.64 -18.24 -22.95
N GLU A 313 -3.56 -18.32 -23.91
CA GLU A 313 -3.25 -18.59 -25.32
C GLU A 313 -2.25 -17.58 -25.90
N LEU A 314 -2.40 -16.29 -25.57
CA LEU A 314 -1.46 -15.24 -25.98
C LEU A 314 -0.06 -15.45 -25.39
N VAL A 315 0.03 -15.84 -24.12
CA VAL A 315 1.29 -16.07 -23.41
C VAL A 315 1.94 -17.39 -23.85
N TYR A 316 1.13 -18.41 -24.11
CA TYR A 316 1.57 -19.78 -24.41
C TYR A 316 2.02 -19.94 -25.87
N LYS A 317 1.23 -19.47 -26.86
CA LYS A 317 1.61 -19.51 -28.29
C LYS A 317 2.87 -18.72 -28.61
N LYS A 318 3.21 -17.75 -27.77
CA LYS A 318 4.45 -16.97 -27.85
C LYS A 318 5.70 -17.78 -27.45
N ASN A 319 5.56 -18.75 -26.54
CA ASN A 319 6.68 -19.56 -26.03
C ASN A 319 7.01 -20.77 -26.92
N ASP A 320 6.05 -21.30 -27.70
CA ASP A 320 6.31 -22.40 -28.65
C ASP A 320 7.17 -21.98 -29.86
N MET A 321 7.32 -20.67 -30.12
CA MET A 321 8.26 -20.17 -31.14
C MET A 321 9.67 -19.86 -30.59
N VAL A 322 9.89 -20.01 -29.28
CA VAL A 322 11.14 -19.65 -28.59
C VAL A 322 11.54 -20.75 -27.60
N ILE A 323 11.76 -21.98 -28.10
CA ILE A 323 12.44 -23.04 -27.34
C ILE A 323 13.90 -23.10 -27.78
N GLU A 324 14.65 -22.02 -27.60
CA GLU A 324 16.10 -22.06 -27.39
C GLU A 324 16.48 -20.88 -26.48
N SER A 325 17.19 -21.17 -25.39
CA SER A 325 17.82 -20.26 -24.41
C SER A 325 17.03 -19.86 -23.14
N PHE A 326 17.39 -20.58 -22.08
CA PHE A 326 17.67 -20.13 -20.70
C PHE A 326 16.72 -19.17 -19.96
N ASP A 327 16.13 -19.73 -18.90
CA ASP A 327 16.50 -19.51 -17.49
C ASP A 327 16.87 -18.08 -17.03
N GLN A 328 16.16 -17.68 -15.97
CA GLN A 328 16.44 -16.59 -15.02
C GLN A 328 16.18 -15.16 -15.52
N ILE A 329 15.17 -14.49 -14.95
CA ILE A 329 15.33 -13.29 -14.10
C ILE A 329 13.96 -12.80 -13.58
N SER A 330 14.00 -12.42 -12.31
CA SER A 330 12.91 -12.01 -11.45
C SER A 330 12.62 -10.49 -11.47
N THR A 331 11.33 -10.20 -11.33
CA THR A 331 10.65 -8.93 -11.03
C THR A 331 11.31 -7.98 -10.02
N THR A 332 11.26 -6.68 -10.35
CA THR A 332 11.33 -5.52 -9.45
C THR A 332 10.05 -4.68 -9.56
N ASN A 333 9.95 -3.66 -8.73
CA ASN A 333 8.77 -3.29 -7.96
C ASN A 333 8.77 -1.78 -7.68
N LEU A 334 7.61 -1.09 -7.53
CA LEU A 334 7.48 0.21 -6.81
C LEU A 334 6.04 0.80 -6.76
N GLN A 335 5.55 0.95 -5.51
CA GLN A 335 4.85 2.06 -4.78
C GLN A 335 3.67 2.91 -5.33
N GLU A 336 2.74 3.15 -4.39
CA GLU A 336 1.38 3.74 -4.49
C GLU A 336 1.26 5.21 -4.01
N HIS A 337 0.13 5.85 -4.34
CA HIS A 337 -0.47 6.96 -3.57
C HIS A 337 -2.01 6.84 -3.52
N GLU A 338 -2.57 7.19 -2.37
CA GLU A 338 -3.98 7.03 -1.93
C GLU A 338 -4.96 8.10 -2.46
N GLN A 339 -6.24 7.75 -2.67
CA GLN A 339 -7.42 8.59 -2.33
C GLN A 339 -8.79 7.86 -2.47
N ASN A 340 -9.56 7.90 -1.38
CA ASN A 340 -11.01 7.77 -1.13
C ASN A 340 -11.97 6.99 -2.07
N GLY A 341 -12.45 5.84 -1.54
CA GLY A 341 -13.86 5.55 -1.29
C GLY A 341 -14.82 5.37 -2.48
N THR A 342 -14.88 4.18 -3.10
CA THR A 342 -16.06 3.64 -3.82
C THR A 342 -15.81 2.18 -4.24
N PHE A 343 -16.87 1.44 -4.60
CA PHE A 343 -16.76 0.07 -5.16
C PHE A 343 -16.07 0.07 -6.52
N VAL A 344 -15.05 -0.76 -6.69
CA VAL A 344 -14.26 -0.84 -7.93
C VAL A 344 -14.53 -2.18 -8.62
N SER A 345 -15.29 -2.16 -9.72
CA SER A 345 -15.47 -3.29 -10.65
C SER A 345 -14.61 -2.99 -11.87
N HIS A 346 -13.48 -3.70 -12.07
CA HIS A 346 -12.62 -3.46 -13.24
C HIS A 346 -12.04 -4.73 -13.85
N ASP A 347 -12.18 -4.78 -15.19
CA ASP A 347 -11.72 -5.82 -16.10
C ASP A 347 -10.18 -6.01 -16.07
N VAL A 348 -9.77 -7.19 -16.53
CA VAL A 348 -8.48 -7.77 -17.01
C VAL A 348 -7.51 -6.81 -17.75
N LYS A 349 -7.86 -5.55 -17.88
CA LYS A 349 -7.32 -4.49 -18.72
C LYS A 349 -5.82 -4.15 -18.62
N SER A 350 -5.15 -4.37 -17.49
CA SER A 350 -3.71 -4.05 -17.35
C SER A 350 -2.77 -5.18 -17.82
N LEU A 351 -3.33 -6.30 -18.27
CA LEU A 351 -2.62 -7.53 -18.61
C LEU A 351 -1.68 -7.45 -19.81
N VAL A 352 -1.84 -6.44 -20.69
CA VAL A 352 -1.14 -6.43 -21.98
C VAL A 352 -0.12 -5.30 -22.12
N ASP A 353 -0.19 -4.24 -21.31
CA ASP A 353 0.79 -3.14 -21.36
C ASP A 353 2.20 -3.61 -20.99
N THR A 354 2.33 -4.54 -20.03
CA THR A 354 3.61 -5.15 -19.64
C THR A 354 4.08 -6.23 -20.63
N ALA A 355 3.17 -6.90 -21.35
CA ALA A 355 3.54 -7.86 -22.38
C ALA A 355 3.97 -7.18 -23.69
N ALA A 356 3.50 -5.95 -23.93
CA ALA A 356 3.79 -5.15 -25.11
C ALA A 356 5.09 -4.32 -25.02
N SER A 357 5.66 -4.11 -23.83
CA SER A 357 6.91 -3.34 -23.67
C SER A 357 8.16 -4.05 -24.19
N ASP A 358 8.10 -5.36 -24.43
CA ASP A 358 9.25 -6.18 -24.90
C ASP A 358 9.27 -6.43 -26.43
N PHE A 359 8.39 -5.80 -27.22
CA PHE A 359 8.25 -6.09 -28.66
C PHE A 359 8.37 -4.86 -29.54
N SER A 360 9.57 -4.62 -30.07
CA SER A 360 9.91 -3.46 -30.90
C SER A 360 9.54 -3.57 -32.40
N ASP A 361 8.80 -4.59 -32.86
CA ASP A 361 8.81 -4.92 -34.31
C ASP A 361 7.44 -5.16 -34.99
N SER A 362 6.44 -4.29 -34.75
CA SER A 362 5.25 -4.25 -35.62
C SER A 362 4.80 -2.80 -35.85
N ASP A 363 4.33 -2.53 -37.07
CA ASP A 363 3.90 -1.20 -37.50
C ASP A 363 2.90 -0.58 -36.51
N PRO A 364 3.12 0.67 -36.06
CA PRO A 364 2.19 1.36 -35.18
C PRO A 364 0.85 1.61 -35.88
N LEU A 365 -0.26 1.64 -35.13
CA LEU A 365 -1.63 1.74 -35.67
C LEU A 365 -2.39 2.94 -35.10
N VAL A 366 -3.32 3.48 -35.88
CA VAL A 366 -4.26 4.54 -35.48
C VAL A 366 -5.70 4.18 -35.86
N LEU A 367 -6.66 4.43 -34.96
CA LEU A 367 -8.09 4.39 -35.27
C LEU A 367 -8.52 5.76 -35.81
N GLN A 368 -8.96 5.80 -37.06
CA GLN A 368 -9.55 6.97 -37.70
C GLN A 368 -11.04 7.07 -37.35
N MET A 369 -11.45 8.20 -36.77
CA MET A 369 -12.83 8.48 -36.38
C MET A 369 -13.30 9.81 -36.94
N GLU A 370 -14.56 9.92 -37.36
CA GLU A 370 -15.14 11.23 -37.69
C GLU A 370 -15.11 12.16 -36.47
N LYS A 371 -14.83 13.45 -36.71
CA LYS A 371 -14.66 14.47 -35.67
C LYS A 371 -15.86 14.58 -34.72
N LYS A 372 -17.08 14.30 -35.22
CA LYS A 372 -18.33 14.31 -34.42
C LYS A 372 -18.35 13.22 -33.34
N TYR A 373 -17.69 12.08 -33.57
CA TYR A 373 -17.59 10.97 -32.62
C TYR A 373 -16.26 10.97 -31.84
N ALA A 374 -15.33 11.87 -32.15
CA ALA A 374 -13.99 11.87 -31.60
C ALA A 374 -13.95 11.95 -30.06
N LYS A 375 -14.85 12.71 -29.43
CA LYS A 375 -14.92 12.78 -27.95
C LYS A 375 -15.35 11.44 -27.36
N LEU A 376 -16.43 10.85 -27.89
CA LEU A 376 -16.94 9.55 -27.46
C LEU A 376 -15.90 8.44 -27.65
N ALA A 377 -15.28 8.38 -28.84
CA ALA A 377 -14.24 7.42 -29.15
C ALA A 377 -13.02 7.58 -28.24
N LYS A 378 -12.57 8.82 -27.99
CA LYS A 378 -11.49 9.11 -27.04
C LYS A 378 -11.84 8.65 -25.63
N ASP A 379 -13.06 8.93 -25.17
CA ASP A 379 -13.51 8.56 -23.83
C ASP A 379 -13.62 7.03 -23.68
N ILE A 380 -14.09 6.32 -24.72
CA ILE A 380 -14.10 4.85 -24.76
C ILE A 380 -12.67 4.32 -24.78
N LEU A 381 -11.83 4.73 -25.73
CA LEU A 381 -10.45 4.23 -25.86
C LEU A 381 -9.64 4.50 -24.58
N LYS A 382 -9.82 5.67 -23.95
CA LYS A 382 -9.17 6.02 -22.68
C LYS A 382 -9.75 5.23 -21.51
N LYS A 383 -11.08 5.09 -21.41
CA LYS A 383 -11.72 4.24 -20.40
C LYS A 383 -11.23 2.81 -20.53
N PHE A 384 -11.02 2.32 -21.76
CA PHE A 384 -10.66 0.95 -22.08
C PHE A 384 -9.15 0.65 -22.18
N GLY A 385 -8.27 1.63 -21.95
CA GLY A 385 -6.82 1.43 -22.08
C GLY A 385 -6.37 1.10 -23.52
N TRP A 386 -7.25 1.34 -24.48
CA TRP A 386 -7.03 1.10 -25.90
C TRP A 386 -6.33 2.26 -26.59
N LEU A 387 -6.26 3.42 -25.93
CA LEU A 387 -5.52 4.57 -26.41
C LEU A 387 -4.04 4.45 -26.02
N ASP A 388 -3.15 4.42 -27.01
CA ASP A 388 -1.71 4.47 -26.79
C ASP A 388 -1.31 5.90 -26.37
N LEU A 389 -1.09 6.07 -25.06
CA LEU A 389 -0.75 7.36 -24.45
C LEU A 389 0.68 7.81 -24.75
N ALA A 390 1.55 6.94 -25.27
CA ALA A 390 2.91 7.30 -25.67
C ALA A 390 2.93 8.10 -26.99
N ARG A 391 1.85 8.06 -27.77
CA ARG A 391 1.69 8.75 -29.06
C ARG A 391 0.61 9.83 -29.01
N LYS A 392 0.76 10.90 -29.79
CA LYS A 392 -0.21 12.01 -29.84
C LYS A 392 -1.37 11.71 -30.79
N VAL A 393 -2.59 12.01 -30.33
CA VAL A 393 -3.79 12.10 -31.17
C VAL A 393 -3.61 13.20 -32.22
N ARG A 394 -3.97 12.90 -33.47
CA ARG A 394 -3.83 13.81 -34.62
C ARG A 394 -5.16 14.05 -35.30
N VAL A 395 -5.24 15.13 -36.06
CA VAL A 395 -6.34 15.38 -37.00
C VAL A 395 -5.82 15.04 -38.39
N SER A 396 -6.61 14.34 -39.20
CA SER A 396 -6.26 14.00 -40.59
C SER A 396 -6.15 15.26 -41.46
N GLN A 397 -5.48 15.17 -42.60
CA GLN A 397 -5.25 16.29 -43.51
C GLN A 397 -6.55 16.89 -44.07
N ASP A 398 -7.60 16.09 -44.18
CA ASP A 398 -8.94 16.52 -44.59
C ASP A 398 -9.68 17.34 -43.51
N ASN A 399 -9.17 17.41 -42.27
CA ASN A 399 -9.79 18.03 -41.10
C ASN A 399 -11.18 17.49 -40.70
N VAL A 400 -11.57 16.35 -41.28
CA VAL A 400 -12.85 15.67 -41.03
C VAL A 400 -12.69 14.54 -40.01
N HIS A 401 -11.50 13.94 -39.93
CA HIS A 401 -11.23 12.80 -39.04
C HIS A 401 -10.19 13.10 -37.95
N VAL A 402 -10.25 12.32 -36.89
CA VAL A 402 -9.31 12.30 -35.77
C VAL A 402 -8.68 10.92 -35.72
N LEU A 403 -7.35 10.87 -35.71
CA LEU A 403 -6.53 9.68 -35.67
C LEU A 403 -6.09 9.43 -34.23
N PHE A 404 -6.64 8.39 -33.61
CA PHE A 404 -6.29 7.96 -32.26
C PHE A 404 -5.22 6.88 -32.31
N PRO A 405 -4.03 7.10 -31.74
CA PRO A 405 -3.05 6.04 -31.56
C PRO A 405 -3.65 4.96 -30.67
N VAL A 406 -3.73 3.74 -31.18
CA VAL A 406 -4.36 2.64 -30.46
C VAL A 406 -3.33 1.60 -30.07
N SER A 407 -3.57 0.94 -28.94
CA SER A 407 -2.74 -0.17 -28.46
C SER A 407 -2.94 -1.40 -29.35
N ARG A 408 -1.95 -2.29 -29.37
CA ARG A 408 -2.07 -3.58 -30.09
C ARG A 408 -3.25 -4.42 -29.59
N ILE A 409 -3.61 -4.28 -28.31
CA ILE A 409 -4.80 -4.92 -27.68
C ILE A 409 -6.05 -4.60 -28.49
N PHE A 410 -6.24 -3.32 -28.79
CA PHE A 410 -7.42 -2.86 -29.52
C PHE A 410 -7.47 -3.43 -30.94
N HIS A 411 -6.32 -3.50 -31.63
CA HIS A 411 -6.24 -4.12 -32.95
C HIS A 411 -6.63 -5.60 -32.93
N THR A 412 -6.16 -6.38 -31.97
CA THR A 412 -6.53 -7.80 -31.86
C THR A 412 -8.01 -7.97 -31.50
N LEU A 413 -8.53 -7.16 -30.57
CA LEU A 413 -9.94 -7.21 -30.16
C LEU A 413 -10.90 -6.86 -31.30
N ILE A 414 -10.56 -5.85 -32.11
CA ILE A 414 -11.43 -5.44 -33.21
C ILE A 414 -11.40 -6.45 -34.36
N ILE A 415 -10.25 -7.07 -34.64
CA ILE A 415 -10.13 -8.14 -35.65
C ILE A 415 -10.93 -9.39 -35.22
N ASP A 416 -10.80 -9.83 -33.97
CA ASP A 416 -11.56 -10.98 -33.44
C ASP A 416 -13.08 -10.71 -33.42
N HIS A 417 -13.49 -9.48 -33.11
CA HIS A 417 -14.88 -9.06 -33.17
C HIS A 417 -15.41 -9.04 -34.62
N HIS A 418 -14.62 -8.56 -35.58
CA HIS A 418 -14.99 -8.59 -37.00
C HIS A 418 -15.01 -10.01 -37.59
N SER A 419 -14.13 -10.92 -37.16
CA SER A 419 -14.17 -12.32 -37.62
C SER A 419 -15.39 -13.07 -37.08
N LYS A 420 -15.80 -12.81 -35.81
CA LYS A 420 -16.99 -13.44 -35.22
C LYS A 420 -18.31 -12.93 -35.79
N MET A 421 -18.36 -11.68 -36.29
CA MET A 421 -19.52 -11.12 -37.00
C MET A 421 -19.67 -11.67 -38.42
N LEU A 422 -18.62 -12.25 -39.00
CA LEU A 422 -18.63 -12.85 -40.35
C LEU A 422 -19.02 -14.34 -40.34
N ASP A 423 -18.97 -15.02 -39.19
CA ASP A 423 -19.38 -16.42 -39.03
C ASP A 423 -20.88 -16.60 -38.72
N ASP A 424 -21.61 -15.52 -38.44
CA ASP A 424 -23.04 -15.54 -38.13
C ASP A 424 -23.88 -14.98 -39.29
N ASP A 425 -23.80 -15.66 -40.45
CA ASP A 425 -24.47 -15.28 -41.69
C ASP A 425 -25.95 -15.75 -41.71
N SER A 426 -26.70 -15.38 -40.66
CA SER A 426 -28.13 -15.69 -40.55
C SER A 426 -29.00 -14.54 -40.03
N CYS A 427 -29.00 -13.40 -40.74
CA CYS A 427 -30.20 -12.64 -41.10
C CYS A 427 -29.84 -11.22 -41.56
N ILE A 428 -29.88 -10.97 -42.87
CA ILE A 428 -30.08 -9.64 -43.41
C ILE A 428 -31.57 -9.33 -43.37
N SER A 429 -31.98 -8.48 -42.44
CA SER A 429 -32.86 -7.32 -42.70
C SER A 429 -33.45 -6.79 -41.39
N GLU A 430 -32.93 -5.67 -40.89
CA GLU A 430 -33.73 -4.67 -40.18
C GLU A 430 -32.93 -3.35 -40.09
N GLY A 431 -33.65 -2.23 -40.11
CA GLY A 431 -33.20 -0.95 -40.61
C GLY A 431 -32.04 -0.29 -39.87
N VAL A 432 -31.37 0.61 -40.61
CA VAL A 432 -30.38 1.58 -40.11
C VAL A 432 -30.96 2.32 -38.90
N SER A 433 -30.62 1.87 -37.69
CA SER A 433 -30.90 2.58 -36.45
C SER A 433 -29.85 3.68 -36.28
N GLU A 434 -30.31 4.92 -36.14
CA GLU A 434 -29.48 6.08 -35.82
C GLU A 434 -28.50 5.79 -34.67
N CYS A 435 -27.24 6.19 -34.86
CA CYS A 435 -26.18 6.10 -33.86
C CYS A 435 -26.56 6.99 -32.64
N PRO A 436 -26.62 6.48 -31.41
CA PRO A 436 -27.25 7.19 -30.30
C PRO A 436 -26.36 8.34 -29.82
N GLU A 437 -26.64 9.57 -30.28
CA GLU A 437 -25.91 10.79 -29.94
C GLU A 437 -25.93 11.16 -28.44
N LYS A 438 -26.65 10.41 -27.59
CA LYS A 438 -26.84 10.72 -26.16
C LYS A 438 -26.84 9.51 -25.20
N LYS A 439 -26.03 8.46 -25.43
CA LYS A 439 -25.74 7.51 -24.33
C LYS A 439 -24.55 8.00 -23.53
N VAL A 440 -24.85 8.57 -22.36
CA VAL A 440 -23.86 8.83 -21.30
C VAL A 440 -23.14 7.52 -21.00
N LEU A 441 -21.81 7.59 -20.91
CA LEU A 441 -20.98 6.46 -20.56
C LEU A 441 -21.25 6.08 -19.09
N ASN A 442 -22.06 5.06 -18.86
CA ASN A 442 -22.36 4.60 -17.50
C ASN A 442 -21.19 3.76 -16.96
N ALA A 443 -21.03 3.69 -15.63
CA ALA A 443 -19.98 2.89 -15.00
C ALA A 443 -20.05 1.38 -15.34
N SER A 444 -21.19 0.89 -15.85
CA SER A 444 -21.50 -0.51 -16.17
C SER A 444 -21.35 -0.92 -17.64
N THR A 445 -20.82 -0.07 -18.53
CA THR A 445 -20.63 -0.45 -19.95
C THR A 445 -19.58 -1.55 -20.08
N SER A 446 -19.99 -2.73 -20.58
CA SER A 446 -19.10 -3.88 -20.83
C SER A 446 -18.21 -3.68 -22.05
N LEU A 447 -17.11 -4.45 -22.12
CA LEU A 447 -16.15 -4.42 -23.23
C LEU A 447 -16.80 -4.69 -24.60
N HIS A 448 -17.70 -5.68 -24.69
CA HIS A 448 -18.43 -6.00 -25.93
C HIS A 448 -19.26 -4.82 -26.43
N LYS A 449 -20.00 -4.18 -25.52
CA LYS A 449 -20.83 -3.02 -25.84
C LYS A 449 -19.99 -1.81 -26.28
N ALA A 450 -18.78 -1.67 -25.73
CA ALA A 450 -17.84 -0.63 -26.13
C ALA A 450 -17.29 -0.86 -27.55
N LEU A 451 -17.00 -2.12 -27.92
CA LEU A 451 -16.59 -2.47 -29.28
C LEU A 451 -17.73 -2.24 -30.29
N GLU A 452 -18.97 -2.66 -29.98
CA GLU A 452 -20.15 -2.37 -30.82
C GLU A 452 -20.35 -0.87 -31.05
N ILE A 453 -20.19 -0.04 -30.01
CA ILE A 453 -20.31 1.42 -30.12
C ILE A 453 -19.21 1.99 -31.03
N LEU A 454 -17.97 1.52 -30.91
CA LEU A 454 -16.88 1.98 -31.77
C LEU A 454 -17.08 1.53 -33.23
N SER A 455 -17.53 0.30 -33.46
CA SER A 455 -17.84 -0.23 -34.80
C SER A 455 -18.99 0.51 -35.48
N SER A 456 -20.05 0.84 -34.72
CA SER A 456 -21.21 1.62 -35.22
C SER A 456 -20.91 3.10 -35.45
N CYS A 457 -19.77 3.61 -34.99
CA CYS A 457 -19.30 4.97 -35.28
C CYS A 457 -18.44 5.08 -36.57
N HIS A 458 -18.41 4.02 -37.40
CA HIS A 458 -17.70 3.98 -38.69
C HIS A 458 -16.18 4.24 -38.58
N GLY A 459 -15.54 3.72 -37.53
CA GLY A 459 -14.10 3.85 -37.31
C GLY A 459 -13.28 2.90 -38.19
N SER A 460 -12.21 3.40 -38.82
CA SER A 460 -11.29 2.61 -39.66
C SER A 460 -9.92 2.49 -39.00
N LEU A 461 -9.36 1.28 -38.95
CA LEU A 461 -8.02 1.05 -38.39
C LEU A 461 -6.95 1.18 -39.48
N LEU A 462 -5.98 2.07 -39.30
CA LEU A 462 -4.93 2.40 -40.27
C LEU A 462 -3.53 2.21 -39.68
N LYS A 463 -2.55 1.99 -40.55
CA LYS A 463 -1.12 2.06 -40.19
C LYS A 463 -0.69 3.51 -39.94
N ASP A 464 0.15 3.68 -38.93
CA ASP A 464 0.66 4.97 -38.46
C ASP A 464 2.07 5.24 -39.01
N GLU A 465 2.15 5.59 -40.28
CA GLU A 465 3.40 5.80 -41.02
C GLU A 465 4.32 6.89 -40.42
N LEU A 466 3.82 7.72 -39.50
CA LEU A 466 4.53 8.85 -38.90
C LEU A 466 5.11 8.57 -37.50
N ALA A 467 4.92 7.38 -36.92
CA ALA A 467 5.29 7.06 -35.54
C ALA A 467 6.72 6.51 -35.33
N LEU A 468 7.51 6.29 -36.39
CA LEU A 468 8.87 5.72 -36.35
C LEU A 468 9.96 6.61 -35.70
N GLY A 469 9.61 7.62 -34.89
CA GLY A 469 10.51 8.74 -34.60
C GLY A 469 10.86 9.08 -33.14
N ARG A 470 10.25 8.53 -32.07
CA ARG A 470 10.56 8.96 -30.68
C ARG A 470 10.41 7.84 -29.62
N LYS A 471 11.49 7.52 -28.89
CA LYS A 471 11.56 6.52 -27.79
C LYS A 471 10.96 7.06 -26.47
N ALA A 472 10.46 6.15 -25.63
CA ALA A 472 9.83 6.39 -24.33
C ALA A 472 10.79 6.92 -23.23
N PHE A 473 10.24 7.63 -22.23
CA PHE A 473 10.98 8.14 -21.06
C PHE A 473 11.28 7.01 -20.04
N LYS A 474 12.56 6.80 -19.69
CA LYS A 474 12.98 5.90 -18.59
C LYS A 474 12.94 6.64 -17.24
N SER A 475 12.68 5.92 -16.15
CA SER A 475 12.73 6.51 -14.79
C SER A 475 14.17 6.87 -14.40
N PRO A 476 14.41 7.89 -13.56
CA PRO A 476 15.75 8.23 -13.08
C PRO A 476 16.45 7.04 -12.41
N GLN A 477 15.74 6.19 -11.67
CA GLN A 477 16.32 5.02 -11.01
C GLN A 477 16.82 3.98 -12.02
N THR A 478 16.03 3.70 -13.06
CA THR A 478 16.43 2.77 -14.14
C THR A 478 17.64 3.29 -14.87
N ILE A 479 17.64 4.59 -15.22
CA ILE A 479 18.79 5.24 -15.85
C ILE A 479 20.02 5.16 -14.91
N MET A 480 19.84 5.34 -13.60
CA MET A 480 20.96 5.35 -12.65
C MET A 480 21.57 3.98 -12.54
N ARG A 481 20.74 2.95 -12.47
CA ARG A 481 21.20 1.58 -12.41
C ARG A 481 21.94 1.19 -13.68
N GLU A 482 21.42 1.55 -14.86
CA GLU A 482 22.09 1.29 -16.14
C GLU A 482 23.46 1.98 -16.22
N LEU A 483 23.50 3.28 -15.91
CA LEU A 483 24.73 4.08 -16.01
C LEU A 483 25.77 3.67 -14.96
N VAL A 484 25.35 3.42 -13.72
CA VAL A 484 26.26 2.95 -12.67
C VAL A 484 26.70 1.50 -12.93
N SER A 485 25.85 0.63 -13.51
CA SER A 485 26.27 -0.72 -13.91
C SER A 485 27.39 -0.66 -14.96
N SER A 486 27.21 0.18 -15.99
CA SER A 486 28.22 0.38 -17.02
C SER A 486 29.53 0.94 -16.44
N LEU A 487 29.44 1.85 -15.46
CA LEU A 487 30.61 2.37 -14.75
C LEU A 487 31.33 1.27 -13.96
N LEU A 488 30.60 0.45 -13.20
CA LEU A 488 31.17 -0.65 -12.42
C LEU A 488 31.84 -1.70 -13.31
N GLU A 489 31.21 -2.08 -14.42
CA GLU A 489 31.76 -3.02 -15.40
C GLU A 489 33.09 -2.51 -15.98
N ARG A 490 33.15 -1.22 -16.33
CA ARG A 490 34.34 -0.59 -16.90
C ARG A 490 35.51 -0.55 -15.92
N GLU A 491 35.23 -0.29 -14.64
CA GLU A 491 36.23 -0.21 -13.57
C GLU A 491 36.52 -1.58 -12.92
N GLY A 492 35.95 -2.67 -13.43
CA GLY A 492 36.19 -4.04 -12.93
C GLY A 492 35.63 -4.29 -11.52
N MET A 493 34.58 -3.57 -11.14
CA MET A 493 34.02 -3.59 -9.79
C MET A 493 32.85 -4.58 -9.62
N PRO A 494 32.57 -5.06 -8.39
CA PRO A 494 31.51 -6.04 -8.15
C PRO A 494 30.10 -5.46 -8.42
N SER A 495 29.28 -6.18 -9.20
CA SER A 495 27.90 -5.77 -9.52
C SER A 495 26.96 -5.75 -8.31
N GLN A 496 27.33 -6.42 -7.20
CA GLN A 496 26.58 -6.37 -5.94
C GLN A 496 26.50 -4.96 -5.35
N LEU A 497 27.44 -4.07 -5.69
CA LEU A 497 27.42 -2.67 -5.28
C LEU A 497 26.12 -1.97 -5.73
N LEU A 498 25.51 -2.37 -6.86
CA LEU A 498 24.23 -1.81 -7.34
C LEU A 498 23.07 -1.95 -6.34
N GLN A 499 23.16 -2.88 -5.38
CA GLN A 499 22.16 -3.03 -4.30
C GLN A 499 22.17 -1.86 -3.30
N GLN A 500 23.26 -1.07 -3.28
CA GLN A 500 23.41 0.10 -2.42
C GLN A 500 22.96 1.41 -3.10
N LEU A 501 22.41 1.35 -4.31
CA LEU A 501 21.88 2.54 -4.98
C LEU A 501 20.65 3.09 -4.23
N PRO A 502 20.47 4.42 -4.22
CA PRO A 502 19.34 5.06 -3.54
C PRO A 502 18.03 4.75 -4.27
N THR A 503 17.03 4.30 -3.53
CA THR A 503 15.66 4.11 -4.04
C THR A 503 14.80 5.37 -3.88
N ARG A 504 15.21 6.29 -2.99
CA ARG A 504 14.58 7.58 -2.74
C ARG A 504 15.65 8.61 -2.41
N TRP A 505 15.32 9.87 -2.60
CA TRP A 505 16.14 11.02 -2.20
C TRP A 505 15.21 12.17 -1.89
N GLU A 506 15.72 13.11 -1.10
CA GLU A 506 15.01 14.34 -0.75
C GLU A 506 15.62 15.51 -1.50
N THR A 507 14.86 16.57 -1.70
CA THR A 507 15.38 17.83 -2.25
C THR A 507 15.24 18.90 -1.20
N LEU A 508 16.36 19.48 -0.79
CA LEU A 508 16.39 20.68 0.04
C LEU A 508 16.88 21.81 -0.87
N GLY A 509 15.95 22.64 -1.34
CA GLY A 509 16.23 23.64 -2.38
C GLY A 509 16.82 22.99 -3.64
N ASP A 510 18.02 23.42 -4.03
CA ASP A 510 18.79 22.92 -5.17
C ASP A 510 19.78 21.79 -4.80
N ILE A 511 19.82 21.37 -3.53
CA ILE A 511 20.60 20.22 -3.06
C ILE A 511 19.72 18.97 -3.07
N THR A 512 20.14 17.96 -3.82
CA THR A 512 19.56 16.61 -3.74
C THR A 512 20.27 15.81 -2.64
N VAL A 513 19.54 15.33 -1.65
CA VAL A 513 20.04 14.62 -0.48
C VAL A 513 19.74 13.13 -0.60
N LEU A 514 20.79 12.34 -0.75
CA LEU A 514 20.76 10.89 -0.78
C LEU A 514 20.65 10.31 0.65
N PRO A 515 20.00 9.15 0.84
CA PRO A 515 19.89 8.51 2.15
C PRO A 515 21.26 8.10 2.70
N LYS A 516 21.45 8.16 4.02
CA LYS A 516 22.69 7.67 4.66
C LYS A 516 22.99 6.19 4.43
N THR A 517 22.01 5.44 3.93
CA THR A 517 22.08 3.99 3.71
C THR A 517 22.71 3.60 2.37
N CYS A 518 22.84 4.53 1.42
CA CYS A 518 23.41 4.25 0.10
C CYS A 518 24.92 4.48 0.05
N PHE A 519 25.57 3.81 -0.92
CA PHE A 519 27.00 3.93 -1.21
C PHE A 519 27.92 3.78 0.02
N LYS A 520 27.65 2.77 0.85
CA LYS A 520 28.38 2.55 2.11
C LYS A 520 29.68 1.81 1.94
N ASP A 521 29.79 1.02 0.87
CA ASP A 521 30.99 0.24 0.62
C ASP A 521 32.21 1.16 0.39
N PRO A 522 33.34 0.93 1.09
CA PRO A 522 34.57 1.69 0.84
C PRO A 522 35.04 1.63 -0.61
N GLN A 523 34.64 0.60 -1.36
CA GLN A 523 34.96 0.47 -2.78
C GLN A 523 34.43 1.65 -3.62
N TRP A 524 33.34 2.31 -3.22
CA TRP A 524 32.83 3.48 -3.94
C TRP A 524 33.81 4.66 -3.97
N GLU A 525 34.73 4.75 -2.99
CA GLU A 525 35.72 5.82 -2.92
C GLU A 525 36.69 5.80 -4.10
N SER A 526 36.94 4.64 -4.71
CA SER A 526 37.87 4.55 -5.85
C SER A 526 37.31 5.17 -7.13
N ILE A 527 35.99 5.35 -7.23
CA ILE A 527 35.30 5.89 -8.42
C ILE A 527 34.47 7.15 -8.13
N LYS A 528 34.65 7.75 -6.95
CA LYS A 528 33.78 8.81 -6.43
C LYS A 528 33.67 10.06 -7.31
N GLU A 529 34.77 10.47 -7.92
CA GLU A 529 34.83 11.70 -8.74
C GLU A 529 33.90 11.59 -9.96
N GLU A 530 33.92 10.46 -10.67
CA GLU A 530 33.04 10.22 -11.81
C GLU A 530 31.63 9.82 -11.38
N LEU A 531 31.52 8.99 -10.32
CA LEU A 531 30.25 8.52 -9.78
C LEU A 531 29.33 9.68 -9.37
N TRP A 532 29.85 10.63 -8.58
CA TRP A 532 29.00 11.71 -8.06
C TRP A 532 28.57 12.69 -9.13
N GLN A 533 29.43 12.98 -10.11
CA GLN A 533 29.06 13.80 -11.27
C GLN A 533 28.00 13.11 -12.12
N LEU A 534 28.11 11.79 -12.32
CA LEU A 534 27.14 10.98 -13.04
C LEU A 534 25.77 10.99 -12.34
N VAL A 535 25.76 10.72 -11.03
CA VAL A 535 24.53 10.69 -10.22
C VAL A 535 23.88 12.08 -10.16
N ALA A 536 24.66 13.14 -9.95
CA ALA A 536 24.14 14.51 -9.92
C ALA A 536 23.50 14.90 -11.26
N LYS A 537 24.21 14.67 -12.38
CA LYS A 537 23.71 14.95 -13.73
C LYS A 537 22.41 14.22 -14.04
N LEU A 538 22.34 12.94 -13.66
CA LEU A 538 21.16 12.12 -13.87
C LEU A 538 19.95 12.64 -13.10
N LEU A 539 20.15 12.95 -11.81
CA LEU A 539 19.08 13.42 -10.94
C LEU A 539 18.66 14.87 -11.26
N GLY A 540 19.33 15.52 -12.22
CA GLY A 540 19.16 16.95 -12.47
C GLY A 540 19.58 17.80 -11.28
N ALA A 541 20.43 17.27 -10.40
CA ALA A 541 20.87 17.93 -9.19
C ALA A 541 22.01 18.89 -9.50
N GLN A 542 21.88 20.16 -9.09
CA GLN A 542 22.99 21.12 -9.16
C GLN A 542 24.04 20.80 -8.12
N ARG A 543 23.59 20.37 -6.94
CA ARG A 543 24.41 19.91 -5.83
C ARG A 543 23.85 18.60 -5.29
N LEU A 544 24.75 17.72 -4.88
CA LEU A 544 24.45 16.39 -4.38
C LEU A 544 25.04 16.24 -2.98
N ALA A 545 24.25 15.75 -2.05
CA ALA A 545 24.70 15.48 -0.69
C ALA A 545 24.20 14.11 -0.22
N ARG A 546 24.78 13.59 0.86
CA ARG A 546 24.34 12.39 1.54
C ARG A 546 24.01 12.70 2.99
N GLN A 547 22.90 12.14 3.46
CA GLN A 547 22.40 12.36 4.80
C GLN A 547 23.42 11.90 5.86
N GLY A 548 23.71 12.79 6.81
CA GLY A 548 24.52 12.48 7.99
C GLY A 548 23.69 12.15 9.23
N LYS A 549 24.35 11.64 10.28
CA LYS A 549 23.73 11.49 11.60
C LYS A 549 23.81 12.84 12.34
N ILE A 550 22.66 13.38 12.74
CA ILE A 550 22.63 14.59 13.58
C ILE A 550 23.40 14.34 14.88
N MET A 551 24.29 15.28 15.23
CA MET A 551 25.12 15.17 16.43
C MET A 551 24.24 15.28 17.68
N PRO A 552 24.42 14.40 18.69
CA PRO A 552 23.64 14.46 19.93
C PRO A 552 24.20 15.52 20.91
N ASN A 553 24.67 16.67 20.40
CA ASN A 553 25.12 17.80 21.20
C ASN A 553 23.97 18.79 21.43
N GLY A 554 24.20 19.82 22.26
CA GLY A 554 23.17 20.81 22.59
C GLY A 554 22.63 21.60 21.39
N THR A 555 23.38 21.67 20.29
CA THR A 555 23.07 22.43 19.08
C THR A 555 22.49 21.58 17.94
N ARG A 556 22.56 20.24 18.05
CA ARG A 556 22.07 19.27 17.05
C ARG A 556 22.61 19.51 15.66
N ASP A 557 23.93 19.63 15.57
CA ASP A 557 24.59 19.98 14.32
C ASP A 557 24.35 18.92 13.24
N SER A 558 24.17 19.40 12.02
CA SER A 558 24.10 18.55 10.84
C SER A 558 25.46 17.94 10.55
N THR A 559 25.46 16.74 9.96
CA THR A 559 26.65 16.09 9.41
C THR A 559 26.42 15.69 7.96
N LEU A 560 25.51 16.42 7.28
CA LEU A 560 25.23 16.25 5.86
C LEU A 560 26.54 16.37 5.07
N GLU A 561 26.84 15.34 4.30
CA GLU A 561 28.07 15.23 3.52
C GLU A 561 27.82 15.75 2.12
N LEU A 562 28.52 16.80 1.70
CA LEU A 562 28.42 17.31 0.33
C LEU A 562 29.26 16.42 -0.60
N LEU A 563 28.61 15.80 -1.59
CA LEU A 563 29.25 14.91 -2.57
C LEU A 563 29.58 15.65 -3.87
N VAL A 564 28.69 16.55 -4.32
CA VAL A 564 28.89 17.47 -5.44
C VAL A 564 28.40 18.85 -5.01
N GLY A 565 29.23 19.88 -5.20
CA GLY A 565 28.89 21.25 -4.87
C GLY A 565 30.03 21.96 -4.14
N ASP A 566 29.89 23.28 -4.02
CA ASP A 566 30.89 24.19 -3.47
C ASP A 566 30.63 24.56 -2.01
N ASN A 567 29.36 24.60 -1.58
CA ASN A 567 28.97 24.91 -0.22
C ASN A 567 27.60 24.30 0.16
N GLY A 568 27.26 24.33 1.45
CA GLY A 568 26.02 23.78 1.99
C GLY A 568 24.84 24.76 2.07
N TRP A 569 25.01 26.03 1.68
CA TRP A 569 23.95 27.03 1.80
C TRP A 569 22.83 26.77 0.83
N VAL A 570 21.60 26.72 1.34
CA VAL A 570 20.42 26.46 0.54
C VAL A 570 19.23 27.25 1.05
N THR A 571 18.34 27.61 0.13
CA THR A 571 17.11 28.34 0.44
C THR A 571 15.89 27.47 0.15
N HIS A 572 15.04 27.29 1.16
CA HIS A 572 13.77 26.58 1.08
C HIS A 572 12.61 27.57 1.22
N PHE A 573 11.61 27.46 0.34
CA PHE A 573 10.42 28.29 0.39
C PHE A 573 9.23 27.50 0.93
N GLU A 574 8.64 27.95 2.03
CA GLU A 574 7.51 27.30 2.69
C GLU A 574 6.50 28.35 3.16
N ASN A 575 5.22 28.16 2.82
CA ASN A 575 4.12 29.04 3.21
C ASN A 575 4.36 30.53 2.86
N GLY A 576 5.12 30.82 1.81
CA GLY A 576 5.49 32.18 1.41
C GLY A 576 6.58 32.83 2.29
N ILE A 577 7.34 32.03 3.04
CA ILE A 577 8.51 32.42 3.81
C ILE A 577 9.74 31.72 3.23
N SER A 578 10.84 32.46 3.12
CA SER A 578 12.15 31.96 2.70
C SER A 578 12.97 31.53 3.92
N TYR A 579 13.52 30.31 3.91
CA TYR A 579 14.42 29.78 4.94
C TYR A 579 15.74 29.40 4.30
N SER A 580 16.76 30.23 4.48
CA SER A 580 18.14 29.96 4.11
C SER A 580 18.91 29.35 5.28
N LEU A 581 19.69 28.30 5.03
CA LEU A 581 20.58 27.69 6.02
C LEU A 581 21.78 27.01 5.33
N ASP A 582 22.86 26.83 6.08
CA ASP A 582 23.92 25.89 5.70
C ASP A 582 23.52 24.47 6.12
N ALA A 583 23.02 23.67 5.18
CA ALA A 583 22.52 22.32 5.43
C ALA A 583 23.59 21.34 5.94
N THR A 584 24.88 21.68 5.77
CA THR A 584 26.01 20.89 6.31
C THR A 584 26.26 21.15 7.79
N LYS A 585 25.71 22.24 8.34
CA LYS A 585 25.94 22.66 9.73
C LYS A 585 24.66 22.72 10.56
N CYS A 586 23.56 23.11 9.94
CA CYS A 586 22.26 23.26 10.58
C CYS A 586 21.29 22.16 10.11
N MET A 587 20.57 21.55 11.05
CA MET A 587 19.47 20.65 10.73
C MET A 587 18.29 21.44 10.16
N PHE A 588 17.70 20.97 9.06
CA PHE A 588 16.38 21.40 8.58
C PHE A 588 15.29 20.39 8.95
N SER A 589 14.21 20.84 9.59
CA SER A 589 13.05 19.98 9.92
C SER A 589 11.83 20.37 9.08
N SER A 590 11.55 19.57 8.04
CA SER A 590 10.36 19.72 7.18
C SER A 590 9.06 19.30 7.90
N GLY A 591 9.16 18.50 8.96
CA GLY A 591 8.00 17.87 9.59
C GLY A 591 7.16 18.76 10.50
N ASN A 592 7.45 20.06 10.64
CA ASN A 592 6.64 20.98 11.47
C ASN A 592 5.77 21.93 10.62
N ARG A 593 5.53 21.59 9.36
CA ARG A 593 4.85 22.47 8.39
C ARG A 593 3.44 22.88 8.83
N SER A 594 2.65 21.96 9.38
CA SER A 594 1.31 22.25 9.91
C SER A 594 1.38 23.23 11.09
N GLU A 595 2.32 23.02 12.01
CA GLU A 595 2.45 23.86 13.19
C GLU A 595 2.97 25.27 12.87
N LYS A 596 3.93 25.41 11.94
CA LYS A 596 4.35 26.73 11.45
C LYS A 596 3.21 27.46 10.76
N LEU A 597 2.35 26.74 10.05
CA LEU A 597 1.16 27.33 9.43
C LEU A 597 0.18 27.81 10.51
N ARG A 598 -0.07 27.00 11.56
CA ARG A 598 -0.91 27.36 12.71
C ARG A 598 -0.40 28.61 13.42
N MET A 599 0.89 28.65 13.75
CA MET A 599 1.52 29.82 14.36
C MET A 599 1.38 31.07 13.49
N GLY A 600 1.51 30.92 12.17
CA GLY A 600 1.31 32.01 11.21
C GLY A 600 -0.14 32.46 11.01
N GLN A 601 -1.14 31.69 11.48
CA GLN A 601 -2.56 32.05 11.40
C GLN A 601 -3.06 32.84 12.60
N LEU A 602 -2.25 32.98 13.65
CA LEU A 602 -2.55 33.82 14.81
C LEU A 602 -2.57 35.31 14.39
N ASP A 603 -3.33 36.13 15.10
CA ASP A 603 -3.21 37.59 14.99
C ASP A 603 -2.34 38.10 16.14
N CYS A 604 -1.11 38.48 15.82
CA CYS A 604 -0.12 39.00 16.75
C CYS A 604 0.20 40.48 16.49
N SER A 605 -0.65 41.21 15.75
CA SER A 605 -0.33 42.57 15.24
C SER A 605 0.14 43.56 16.33
N ASP A 606 -0.35 43.42 17.55
CA ASP A 606 0.04 44.25 18.70
C ASP A 606 0.88 43.51 19.76
N GLU A 607 1.25 42.26 19.49
CA GLU A 607 1.95 41.38 20.43
C GLU A 607 3.48 41.41 20.27
N VAL A 608 4.18 41.44 21.40
CA VAL A 608 5.61 41.15 21.50
C VAL A 608 5.79 39.67 21.80
N VAL A 609 6.52 38.96 20.95
CA VAL A 609 6.78 37.52 21.09
C VAL A 609 8.23 37.28 21.50
N VAL A 610 8.48 36.29 22.36
CA VAL A 610 9.82 35.78 22.66
C VAL A 610 9.91 34.33 22.19
N ASP A 611 10.83 34.01 21.29
CA ASP A 611 11.16 32.64 20.88
C ASP A 611 12.46 32.20 21.57
N LEU A 612 12.36 31.25 22.50
CA LEU A 612 13.50 30.81 23.32
C LEU A 612 14.44 29.84 22.60
N PHE A 613 14.03 29.29 21.45
CA PHE A 613 14.78 28.29 20.68
C PHE A 613 14.65 28.56 19.18
N SER A 614 15.15 29.72 18.76
CA SER A 614 14.80 30.30 17.46
C SER A 614 15.33 29.51 16.26
N GLY A 615 16.45 28.81 16.41
CA GLY A 615 17.13 28.12 15.31
C GLY A 615 17.42 29.09 14.16
N ILE A 616 17.11 28.66 12.94
CA ILE A 616 17.20 29.51 11.74
C ILE A 616 16.01 30.47 11.58
N GLY A 617 15.12 30.53 12.57
CA GLY A 617 13.88 31.31 12.55
C GLY A 617 12.62 30.48 12.29
N TYR A 618 12.57 29.25 12.81
CA TYR A 618 11.47 28.31 12.52
C TYR A 618 10.09 28.83 12.90
N PHE A 619 9.97 29.50 14.06
CA PHE A 619 8.74 30.13 14.53
C PHE A 619 8.82 31.66 14.52
N VAL A 620 10.01 32.24 14.71
CA VAL A 620 10.29 33.68 14.50
C VAL A 620 9.69 34.20 13.19
N LEU A 621 9.95 33.53 12.07
CA LEU A 621 9.50 34.00 10.75
C LEU A 621 7.98 33.85 10.55
N PRO A 622 7.33 32.73 10.91
CA PRO A 622 5.87 32.66 10.95
C PRO A 622 5.21 33.77 11.77
N PHE A 623 5.73 34.07 12.97
CA PHE A 623 5.21 35.16 13.79
C PHE A 623 5.36 36.52 13.10
N LEU A 624 6.52 36.82 12.53
CA LEU A 624 6.78 38.12 11.90
C LEU A 624 6.09 38.32 10.54
N VAL A 625 6.12 37.31 9.69
CA VAL A 625 5.69 37.41 8.27
C VAL A 625 4.20 37.13 8.12
N LYS A 626 3.63 36.23 8.93
CA LYS A 626 2.24 35.77 8.75
C LYS A 626 1.32 36.21 9.89
N ALA A 627 1.74 35.99 11.14
CA ALA A 627 0.96 36.46 12.29
C ALA A 627 1.09 37.97 12.55
N ASN A 628 1.97 38.64 11.81
CA ASN A 628 2.20 40.08 11.87
C ASN A 628 2.67 40.59 13.25
N ALA A 629 3.40 39.77 14.03
CA ALA A 629 3.91 40.15 15.35
C ALA A 629 4.57 41.53 15.36
N LYS A 630 4.24 42.38 16.35
CA LYS A 630 4.80 43.73 16.49
C LYS A 630 6.33 43.70 16.60
N LEU A 631 6.83 42.78 17.42
CA LEU A 631 8.26 42.57 17.68
C LEU A 631 8.49 41.12 18.09
N VAL A 632 9.57 40.51 17.62
CA VAL A 632 10.01 39.19 18.11
C VAL A 632 11.42 39.27 18.67
N TYR A 633 11.61 38.82 19.91
CA TYR A 633 12.92 38.52 20.47
C TYR A 633 13.26 37.06 20.17
N ALA A 634 14.38 36.84 19.48
CA ALA A 634 14.82 35.53 19.02
C ALA A 634 16.08 35.11 19.78
N CYS A 635 15.98 34.15 20.69
CA CYS A 635 17.13 33.58 21.41
C CYS A 635 17.71 32.40 20.64
N GLU A 636 19.00 32.46 20.32
CA GLU A 636 19.73 31.36 19.67
C GLU A 636 21.21 31.38 20.06
N TRP A 637 21.81 30.19 20.23
CA TRP A 637 23.19 30.03 20.68
C TRP A 637 24.10 29.27 19.71
N ASN A 638 23.53 28.59 18.71
CA ASN A 638 24.28 27.92 17.67
C ASN A 638 24.77 28.99 16.67
N PRO A 639 26.08 29.18 16.51
CA PRO A 639 26.63 30.22 15.64
C PRO A 639 26.22 30.06 14.17
N HIS A 640 26.02 28.83 13.70
CA HIS A 640 25.58 28.56 12.33
C HIS A 640 24.09 28.87 12.15
N ALA A 641 23.27 28.58 13.16
CA ALA A 641 21.85 28.92 13.13
C ALA A 641 21.65 30.44 13.24
N LEU A 642 22.49 31.14 14.02
CA LEU A 642 22.51 32.60 14.10
C LEU A 642 22.83 33.24 12.75
N GLU A 643 23.86 32.76 12.05
CA GLU A 643 24.21 33.25 10.71
C GLU A 643 23.03 33.10 9.75
N ALA A 644 22.36 31.94 9.77
CA ALA A 644 21.16 31.67 8.98
C ALA A 644 19.97 32.56 9.39
N LEU A 645 19.72 32.74 10.69
CA LEU A 645 18.64 33.58 11.22
C LEU A 645 18.81 35.03 10.80
N HIS A 646 20.02 35.59 10.93
CA HIS A 646 20.33 36.95 10.48
C HIS A 646 20.04 37.14 8.99
N ARG A 647 20.38 36.15 8.16
CA ARG A 647 20.06 36.17 6.74
C ARG A 647 18.55 36.10 6.51
N ASN A 648 17.86 35.18 7.18
CA ASN A 648 16.45 34.94 6.96
C ASN A 648 15.55 36.10 7.33
N VAL A 649 15.83 36.81 8.44
CA VAL A 649 15.06 38.01 8.81
C VAL A 649 15.24 39.15 7.80
N ARG A 650 16.42 39.26 7.17
CA ARG A 650 16.67 40.23 6.09
C ARG A 650 16.00 39.83 4.79
N ASP A 651 16.15 38.58 4.37
CA ASP A 651 15.60 38.06 3.11
C ASP A 651 14.06 38.12 3.10
N ASN A 652 13.42 37.93 4.25
CA ASN A 652 11.97 38.08 4.41
C ASN A 652 11.51 39.50 4.76
N ARG A 653 12.44 40.48 4.83
CA ARG A 653 12.15 41.90 5.09
C ARG A 653 11.43 42.17 6.42
N VAL A 654 11.89 41.51 7.48
CA VAL A 654 11.34 41.65 8.85
C VAL A 654 12.41 41.90 9.92
N ALA A 655 13.64 42.22 9.50
CA ALA A 655 14.77 42.44 10.39
C ALA A 655 14.57 43.62 11.36
N ASP A 656 13.79 44.63 10.96
CA ASP A 656 13.43 45.80 11.78
C ASP A 656 12.50 45.44 12.96
N ARG A 657 11.79 44.31 12.87
CA ARG A 657 10.90 43.79 13.92
C ARG A 657 11.47 42.56 14.63
N CYS A 658 12.74 42.22 14.43
CA CYS A 658 13.38 41.07 15.08
C CYS A 658 14.62 41.50 15.87
N VAL A 659 14.64 41.20 17.18
CA VAL A 659 15.82 41.38 18.04
C VAL A 659 16.44 40.01 18.29
N ILE A 660 17.57 39.74 17.65
CA ILE A 660 18.31 38.49 17.83
C ILE A 660 19.21 38.64 19.06
N LEU A 661 19.08 37.68 19.97
CA LEU A 661 19.84 37.61 21.21
C LEU A 661 20.72 36.36 21.17
N GLU A 662 22.02 36.57 21.12
CA GLU A 662 23.01 35.51 20.97
C GLU A 662 23.40 34.92 22.33
N GLY A 663 23.16 33.63 22.53
CA GLY A 663 23.58 32.89 23.72
C GLY A 663 22.48 32.03 24.37
N ASP A 664 22.78 31.50 25.55
CA ASP A 664 21.85 30.66 26.31
C ASP A 664 20.63 31.47 26.76
N ASN A 665 19.44 31.07 26.29
CA ASN A 665 18.18 31.76 26.56
C ASN A 665 17.95 32.01 28.07
N ARG A 666 18.44 31.13 28.94
CA ARG A 666 18.27 31.25 30.41
C ARG A 666 19.00 32.44 31.01
N VAL A 667 19.97 32.98 30.29
CA VAL A 667 20.78 34.13 30.68
C VAL A 667 20.35 35.38 29.92
N ILE A 668 20.13 35.25 28.61
CA ILE A 668 19.96 36.40 27.70
C ILE A 668 18.51 36.79 27.41
N ALA A 669 17.52 35.92 27.66
CA ALA A 669 16.13 36.23 27.34
C ALA A 669 15.63 37.46 28.12
N PRO A 670 14.84 38.35 27.47
CA PRO A 670 14.31 39.53 28.12
C PRO A 670 13.25 39.14 29.16
N LYS A 671 13.04 40.00 30.16
CA LYS A 671 12.10 39.77 31.27
C LYS A 671 10.97 40.78 31.22
N GLY A 672 9.73 40.34 31.42
CA GLY A 672 8.57 41.22 31.54
C GLY A 672 8.15 41.94 30.26
N VAL A 673 8.47 41.40 29.08
CA VAL A 673 8.24 42.09 27.80
C VAL A 673 7.19 41.41 26.92
N ALA A 674 7.01 40.10 27.07
CA ALA A 674 6.32 39.25 26.11
C ALA A 674 4.82 39.14 26.40
N ASP A 675 4.01 39.28 25.36
CA ASP A 675 2.62 38.83 25.34
C ASP A 675 2.54 37.32 25.10
N ARG A 676 3.54 36.79 24.39
CA ARG A 676 3.61 35.39 23.97
C ARG A 676 5.03 34.85 24.01
N VAL A 677 5.21 33.62 24.47
CA VAL A 677 6.51 32.93 24.45
C VAL A 677 6.39 31.60 23.72
N CYS A 678 7.28 31.36 22.76
CA CYS A 678 7.38 30.10 22.03
C CYS A 678 8.57 29.29 22.56
N LEU A 679 8.32 28.02 22.89
CA LEU A 679 9.31 27.06 23.36
C LEU A 679 9.42 25.89 22.39
N GLY A 680 10.01 26.16 21.22
CA GLY A 680 10.12 25.22 20.09
C GLY A 680 11.14 24.07 20.23
N LEU A 681 11.43 23.58 21.44
CA LEU A 681 12.44 22.53 21.67
C LEU A 681 11.80 21.16 21.98
N ILE A 682 12.23 20.13 21.24
CA ILE A 682 11.92 18.71 21.50
C ILE A 682 13.21 17.95 21.87
N PRO A 683 13.19 16.89 22.69
CA PRO A 683 12.01 16.24 23.25
C PRO A 683 11.35 16.99 24.41
N SER A 684 12.04 17.92 25.07
CA SER A 684 11.47 18.75 26.15
C SER A 684 12.14 20.11 26.22
N SER A 685 11.37 21.13 26.61
CA SER A 685 11.78 22.51 26.86
C SER A 685 11.78 22.89 28.36
N GLU A 686 11.61 21.91 29.25
CA GLU A 686 11.46 22.08 30.70
C GLU A 686 12.57 22.91 31.35
N CYS A 687 13.80 22.79 30.85
CA CYS A 687 14.95 23.55 31.33
C CYS A 687 14.80 25.08 31.19
N SER A 688 13.84 25.55 30.38
CA SER A 688 13.59 26.98 30.09
C SER A 688 12.19 27.45 30.48
N TRP A 689 11.38 26.63 31.15
CA TRP A 689 10.03 27.05 31.60
C TRP A 689 10.08 28.26 32.54
N ALA A 690 11.02 28.29 33.49
CA ALA A 690 11.20 29.45 34.36
C ALA A 690 11.65 30.71 33.61
N THR A 691 12.41 30.56 32.52
CA THR A 691 12.76 31.67 31.64
C THR A 691 11.53 32.19 30.92
N ALA A 692 10.66 31.30 30.42
CA ALA A 692 9.42 31.68 29.75
C ALA A 692 8.46 32.43 30.67
N VAL A 693 8.27 31.97 31.90
CA VAL A 693 7.47 32.69 32.92
C VAL A 693 8.03 34.09 33.18
N LYS A 694 9.36 34.24 33.29
CA LYS A 694 10.00 35.56 33.49
C LYS A 694 9.89 36.47 32.27
N ALA A 695 9.80 35.92 31.06
CA ALA A 695 9.72 36.69 29.83
C ALA A 695 8.35 37.34 29.63
N LEU A 696 7.28 36.67 30.09
CA LEU A 696 5.92 37.19 30.07
C LEU A 696 5.77 38.48 30.90
N ARG A 697 4.89 39.38 30.45
CA ARG A 697 4.51 40.58 31.21
C ARG A 697 3.79 40.24 32.51
N VAL A 698 3.75 41.18 33.44
CA VAL A 698 3.16 40.97 34.78
C VAL A 698 1.65 40.67 34.72
N GLU A 699 0.97 41.12 33.66
CA GLU A 699 -0.44 40.84 33.37
C GLU A 699 -0.68 39.40 32.88
N GLY A 700 0.38 38.68 32.51
CA GLY A 700 0.33 37.34 31.93
C GLY A 700 0.50 37.35 30.40
N GLY A 701 0.08 36.26 29.75
CA GLY A 701 0.21 36.05 28.31
C GLY A 701 0.02 34.59 27.90
N MET A 702 0.56 34.21 26.74
CA MET A 702 0.44 32.87 26.16
C MET A 702 1.80 32.16 26.07
N LEU A 703 1.86 30.89 26.46
CA LEU A 703 3.03 30.03 26.25
C LEU A 703 2.70 28.92 25.25
N HIS A 704 3.56 28.72 24.25
CA HIS A 704 3.48 27.59 23.32
C HIS A 704 4.60 26.60 23.64
N ILE A 705 4.27 25.51 24.34
CA ILE A 705 5.26 24.57 24.88
C ILE A 705 5.28 23.30 24.03
N HIS A 706 6.40 23.05 23.35
CA HIS A 706 6.60 21.84 22.56
C HIS A 706 7.15 20.71 23.43
N GLY A 707 6.70 19.48 23.19
CA GLY A 707 7.18 18.28 23.87
C GLY A 707 6.97 17.01 23.04
N ASN A 708 7.83 16.02 23.27
CA ASN A 708 7.63 14.65 22.83
C ASN A 708 7.05 13.85 23.99
N VAL A 709 5.83 13.34 23.83
CA VAL A 709 5.05 12.73 24.90
C VAL A 709 4.64 11.33 24.48
N ASN A 710 4.68 10.36 25.41
CA ASN A 710 4.08 9.07 25.14
C ASN A 710 2.56 9.20 25.05
N ASP A 711 1.92 8.48 24.11
CA ASP A 711 0.46 8.49 23.94
C ASP A 711 -0.31 8.10 25.22
N SER A 712 0.26 7.25 26.07
CA SER A 712 -0.28 6.88 27.37
C SER A 712 -0.18 7.96 28.45
N ASP A 713 0.79 8.87 28.31
CA ASP A 713 1.21 9.81 29.35
C ASP A 713 0.77 11.26 29.03
N GLU A 714 -0.01 11.48 27.96
CA GLU A 714 -0.39 12.81 27.51
C GLU A 714 -1.10 13.61 28.63
N ALA A 715 -2.10 13.01 29.28
CA ALA A 715 -2.87 13.69 30.32
C ALA A 715 -2.00 14.09 31.54
N SER A 716 -1.17 13.19 32.03
CA SER A 716 -0.30 13.47 33.18
C SER A 716 0.79 14.49 32.84
N TRP A 717 1.29 14.49 31.61
CA TRP A 717 2.22 15.50 31.14
C TRP A 717 1.57 16.89 31.06
N LEU A 718 0.35 17.01 30.55
CA LEU A 718 -0.38 18.28 30.49
C LEU A 718 -0.63 18.87 31.88
N ASP A 719 -1.04 18.04 32.84
CA ASP A 719 -1.24 18.44 34.24
C ASP A 719 0.08 18.96 34.84
N SER A 720 1.18 18.24 34.62
CA SER A 720 2.51 18.62 35.09
C SER A 720 2.99 19.95 34.51
N VAL A 721 2.70 20.23 33.23
CA VAL A 721 3.02 21.53 32.61
C VAL A 721 2.28 22.66 33.32
N VAL A 722 0.96 22.56 33.49
CA VAL A 722 0.15 23.61 34.13
C VAL A 722 0.58 23.83 35.58
N GLU A 723 0.80 22.74 36.33
CA GLU A 723 1.26 22.81 37.72
C GLU A 723 2.64 23.48 37.81
N SER A 724 3.58 23.10 36.95
CA SER A 724 4.94 23.64 36.96
C SER A 724 4.97 25.13 36.61
N ILE A 725 4.20 25.56 35.61
CA ILE A 725 4.09 26.98 35.25
C ILE A 725 3.45 27.79 36.39
N SER A 726 2.39 27.27 37.01
CA SER A 726 1.72 27.91 38.16
C SER A 726 2.64 28.05 39.38
N ASN A 727 3.35 26.97 39.74
CA ASN A 727 4.31 26.97 40.84
C ASN A 727 5.48 27.94 40.57
N THR A 728 5.95 27.98 39.32
CA THR A 728 7.02 28.89 38.92
C THR A 728 6.57 30.35 38.97
N ALA A 729 5.36 30.67 38.50
CA ALA A 729 4.80 32.01 38.60
C ALA A 729 4.71 32.47 40.07
N THR A 730 4.16 31.62 40.95
CA THR A 730 4.04 31.88 42.39
C THR A 730 5.41 32.14 43.03
N THR A 731 6.40 31.31 42.71
CA THR A 731 7.78 31.46 43.22
C THR A 731 8.43 32.79 42.82
N HIS A 732 8.02 33.36 41.68
CA HIS A 732 8.49 34.65 41.20
C HIS A 732 7.60 35.82 41.64
N GLY A 733 6.65 35.59 42.55
CA GLY A 733 5.76 36.62 43.09
C GLY A 733 4.64 37.06 42.14
N LEU A 734 4.33 36.25 41.13
CA LEU A 734 3.27 36.53 40.15
C LEU A 734 1.99 35.80 40.57
N SER A 735 0.88 36.54 40.64
CA SER A 735 -0.45 35.99 40.96
C SER A 735 -1.21 35.75 39.66
N TRP A 736 -0.95 34.62 39.01
CA TRP A 736 -1.59 34.25 37.75
C TRP A 736 -2.54 33.07 37.91
N LYS A 737 -3.69 33.15 37.25
CA LYS A 737 -4.48 31.99 36.87
C LYS A 737 -3.85 31.36 35.63
N VAL A 738 -3.32 30.16 35.78
CA VAL A 738 -2.74 29.37 34.68
C VAL A 738 -3.75 28.33 34.22
N SER A 739 -4.00 28.27 32.91
CA SER A 739 -4.95 27.32 32.32
C SER A 739 -4.49 26.84 30.96
N LEU A 740 -4.84 25.61 30.62
CA LEU A 740 -4.62 25.02 29.31
C LEU A 740 -5.69 25.53 28.33
N GLU A 741 -5.28 26.08 27.20
CA GLU A 741 -6.17 26.65 26.18
C GLU A 741 -6.34 25.72 24.99
N HIS A 742 -5.25 25.10 24.51
CA HIS A 742 -5.26 24.19 23.37
C HIS A 742 -4.15 23.14 23.47
N VAL A 743 -4.39 21.97 22.87
CA VAL A 743 -3.39 20.91 22.71
C VAL A 743 -3.35 20.52 21.24
N GLU A 744 -2.25 20.86 20.58
CA GLU A 744 -2.01 20.53 19.18
C GLU A 744 -1.16 19.27 19.06
N ARG A 745 -1.66 18.29 18.30
CA ARG A 745 -0.98 17.02 18.04
C ARG A 745 -0.31 17.09 16.67
N VAL A 746 0.91 17.60 16.63
CA VAL A 746 1.60 17.99 15.39
C VAL A 746 1.91 16.79 14.50
N LYS A 747 2.56 15.76 15.05
CA LYS A 747 2.93 14.52 14.33
C LYS A 747 3.37 13.42 15.28
N TRP A 748 3.43 12.20 14.75
CA TRP A 748 4.17 11.12 15.39
C TRP A 748 5.68 11.37 15.26
N TYR A 749 6.40 11.39 16.37
CA TYR A 749 7.86 11.52 16.42
C TYR A 749 8.55 10.16 16.39
N GLY A 750 7.94 9.15 17.02
CA GLY A 750 8.39 7.77 17.04
C GLY A 750 7.28 6.83 17.49
N PRO A 751 7.53 5.51 17.58
CA PRO A 751 6.56 4.57 18.12
C PRO A 751 6.09 5.02 19.50
N HIS A 752 4.78 5.19 19.66
CA HIS A 752 4.12 5.70 20.88
C HIS A 752 4.52 7.10 21.34
N ILE A 753 5.41 7.81 20.62
CA ILE A 753 5.85 9.16 20.99
C ILE A 753 5.27 10.16 20.01
N GLN A 754 4.45 11.06 20.51
CA GLN A 754 3.83 12.14 19.75
C GLN A 754 4.51 13.47 20.04
N HIS A 755 4.78 14.27 19.01
CA HIS A 755 5.14 15.67 19.18
C HIS A 755 3.84 16.45 19.41
N VAL A 756 3.71 16.99 20.61
CA VAL A 756 2.58 17.78 21.09
C VAL A 756 3.03 19.23 21.34
N VAL A 757 2.14 20.19 21.09
CA VAL A 757 2.29 21.58 21.51
C VAL A 757 1.13 21.93 22.40
N VAL A 758 1.41 22.39 23.62
CA VAL A 758 0.36 22.89 24.52
C VAL A 758 0.41 24.41 24.59
N ASP A 759 -0.76 25.01 24.42
CA ASP A 759 -0.96 26.44 24.52
C ASP A 759 -1.48 26.75 25.94
N VAL A 760 -0.66 27.40 26.76
CA VAL A 760 -0.95 27.70 28.17
C VAL A 760 -1.19 29.19 28.35
N ARG A 761 -2.40 29.53 28.80
CA ARG A 761 -2.79 30.90 29.13
C ARG A 761 -2.44 31.21 30.58
N CYS A 762 -1.71 32.30 30.79
CA CYS A 762 -1.46 32.90 32.10
C CYS A 762 -2.19 34.25 32.16
N GLN A 763 -2.99 34.49 33.20
CA GLN A 763 -3.72 35.75 33.38
C GLN A 763 -3.55 36.24 34.82
N ALA A 764 -3.18 37.51 35.01
CA ALA A 764 -3.21 38.12 36.34
C ALA A 764 -4.61 38.05 36.96
N ASN A 765 -4.64 37.70 38.25
CA ASN A 765 -5.86 37.70 39.06
C ASN A 765 -6.41 39.10 39.32
#